data_AF-A0A661V6Q6-F1
#
_entry.id   AF-A0A661V6Q6-F1
#
_cell.length_a   1.000
_cell.length_b   1.000
_cell.length_c   1.000
_cell.angle_alpha   90.00
_cell.angle_beta   90.00
_cell.angle_gamma   90.00
#
_symmetry.space_group_name_H-M   'P 1'
#
loop_
_entity.id
_entity.type
_entity.pdbx_description
1 polymer ?
#
loop_
_entity_poly.entity_id
_entity_poly.type
_entity_poly.pdbx_seq_one_letter_code
_entity_poly.pdbx_strand_id
1 'polypeptide(L)'
;KKRGLSTTLWVARLELELISLGLYDAFQAQIQELEKLPWAEVRAHDMLVRDAAVKALCAILPERYPSAAQASKALDDIQAGLQMGPSILADELVAWVESQRESSSEKTPHLVYIIDEMGQFIGDSNDKLLELQSIAEAFASKGLGKLWLVVTAQEALEEIVREAIHRENEFDKIRDRFNLRLDLTSENIEKVLEERILKKKEAKRSQIESLYRQAEGNIGVVCSLQGANRPLPAPEKARFVADYPFPPYQLAILQQIFAAVRTPSGETQKIEGTERSLIGVTQAVLKSPETSFATSPLGRLVALDEIYDQVETELPSVDRRTIAEVEIPPHPTFLKRILKALYLIQKLTWIPCTAENLARLLVTHVDDPETPFGNFRRRVEEGLVALVKGNYVIERDGQYEFLSGVKKDIELAIAAVKVSVNDRRREVKKYLRTVLDIGRLNYKGVRSFDVMVRGDDDLIHTKGEITLQVYSPVYVRATELARDEVLQRSFNDDRTVYWYPAPSDELYRELERLIQTETVVSRRMGRRDKSPDEESILRQKQRDVDNSKTKVQLLLRQSLLNGAIIYNGEVRELGGKTSHLNTIFSRELARVIPYVYTRFEPAAVKVSEKSIAALLAAQDGELPDIEPELRLFDDSYRLNRHSPVVIEILEELRLRARSGDPRDGKTLTDFFESVPYG
;
A
#
# COMPACT_ATOMS: atom_id res chain seq x y z
N LYS A 1 16.20 11.53 -53.43
CA LYS A 1 17.10 12.56 -52.86
C LYS A 1 18.58 12.16 -52.77
N LYS A 2 19.03 11.16 -51.97
CA LYS A 2 20.46 10.77 -51.92
C LYS A 2 21.05 10.32 -53.28
N ARG A 3 20.21 9.82 -54.19
CA ARG A 3 20.57 9.40 -55.55
C ARG A 3 20.59 10.54 -56.59
N GLY A 4 20.39 11.81 -56.20
CA GLY A 4 20.29 12.95 -57.14
C GLY A 4 19.00 13.00 -57.98
N LEU A 5 18.12 12.01 -57.85
CA LEU A 5 16.81 11.92 -58.51
C LEU A 5 15.76 12.84 -57.87
N SER A 6 14.71 13.14 -58.65
CA SER A 6 13.55 13.95 -58.26
C SER A 6 12.87 13.45 -56.98
N THR A 7 12.21 14.36 -56.27
CA THR A 7 11.33 14.03 -55.13
C THR A 7 9.94 13.61 -55.56
N THR A 8 9.55 13.94 -56.80
CA THR A 8 8.28 13.54 -57.39
C THR A 8 8.41 12.14 -57.96
N LEU A 9 7.62 11.18 -57.45
CA LEU A 9 7.82 9.74 -57.70
C LEU A 9 7.77 9.35 -59.17
N TRP A 10 6.81 9.89 -59.95
CA TRP A 10 6.69 9.59 -61.38
C TRP A 10 7.87 10.11 -62.18
N VAL A 11 8.39 11.28 -61.81
CA VAL A 11 9.57 11.88 -62.43
C VAL A 11 10.79 11.04 -62.07
N ALA A 12 10.96 10.66 -60.80
CA ALA A 12 12.06 9.81 -60.37
C ALA A 12 12.04 8.45 -61.09
N ARG A 13 10.85 7.90 -61.37
CA ARG A 13 10.70 6.66 -62.15
C ARG A 13 11.17 6.82 -63.59
N LEU A 14 10.73 7.89 -64.25
CA LEU A 14 11.20 8.23 -65.59
C LEU A 14 12.72 8.36 -65.63
N GLU A 15 13.31 9.06 -64.66
CA GLU A 15 14.76 9.22 -64.56
C GLU A 15 15.48 7.88 -64.37
N LEU A 16 14.93 6.97 -63.55
CA LEU A 16 15.47 5.63 -63.35
C LEU A 16 15.46 4.77 -64.61
N GLU A 17 14.38 4.83 -65.39
CA GLU A 17 14.28 4.11 -66.67
C GLU A 17 15.24 4.68 -67.71
N LEU A 18 15.38 6.00 -67.77
CA LEU A 18 16.36 6.64 -68.66
C LEU A 18 17.80 6.31 -68.26
N ILE A 19 18.09 6.22 -66.96
CA ILE A 19 19.41 5.81 -66.46
C ILE A 19 19.69 4.34 -66.80
N SER A 20 18.72 3.44 -66.63
CA SER A 20 18.91 2.01 -66.95
C SER A 20 19.11 1.77 -68.45
N LEU A 21 18.51 2.61 -69.30
CA LEU A 21 18.70 2.61 -70.75
C LEU A 21 19.96 3.37 -71.21
N GLY A 22 20.68 4.04 -70.32
CA GLY A 22 21.85 4.86 -70.66
C GLY A 22 21.52 6.14 -71.45
N LEU A 23 20.27 6.57 -71.44
CA LEU A 23 19.75 7.72 -72.21
C LEU A 23 19.57 8.99 -71.38
N TYR A 24 19.88 8.93 -70.08
CA TYR A 24 19.64 10.04 -69.16
C TYR A 24 20.40 11.32 -69.53
N ASP A 25 21.67 11.21 -69.92
CA ASP A 25 22.49 12.37 -70.30
C ASP A 25 21.96 13.01 -71.60
N ALA A 26 21.55 12.19 -72.57
CA ALA A 26 20.94 12.66 -73.82
C ALA A 26 19.59 13.35 -73.57
N PHE A 27 18.79 12.81 -72.64
CA PHE A 27 17.53 13.43 -72.21
C PHE A 27 17.77 14.80 -71.54
N GLN A 28 18.75 14.90 -70.64
CA GLN A 28 19.10 16.16 -69.99
C GLN A 28 19.60 17.21 -71.00
N ALA A 29 20.45 16.81 -71.95
CA ALA A 29 20.95 17.69 -73.00
C ALA A 29 19.82 18.22 -73.89
N GLN A 30 18.86 17.36 -74.25
CA GLN A 30 17.73 17.74 -75.07
C GLN A 30 16.79 18.73 -74.36
N ILE A 31 16.58 18.54 -73.05
CA ILE A 31 15.78 19.50 -72.26
C ILE A 31 16.50 20.84 -72.12
N GLN A 32 17.82 20.84 -71.89
CA GLN A 32 18.62 22.06 -71.86
C GLN A 32 18.54 22.84 -73.18
N GLU A 33 18.44 22.13 -74.31
CA GLU A 33 18.29 22.74 -75.63
C GLU A 33 16.88 23.36 -75.82
N LEU A 34 15.83 22.64 -75.41
CA LEU A 34 14.43 23.03 -75.59
C LEU A 34 13.97 24.14 -74.62
N GLU A 35 14.26 23.98 -73.34
CA GLU A 35 13.75 24.85 -72.26
C GLU A 35 14.77 25.90 -71.81
N LYS A 36 16.02 25.84 -72.31
CA LYS A 36 17.15 26.69 -71.91
C LYS A 36 17.50 26.65 -70.42
N LEU A 37 16.97 25.68 -69.69
CA LEU A 37 17.18 25.46 -68.26
C LEU A 37 17.69 24.03 -68.00
N PRO A 38 18.50 23.83 -66.95
CA PRO A 38 18.91 22.49 -66.53
C PRO A 38 17.72 21.64 -66.14
N TRP A 39 17.75 20.35 -66.47
CA TRP A 39 16.68 19.41 -66.09
C TRP A 39 16.38 19.42 -64.58
N ALA A 40 17.40 19.63 -63.75
CA ALA A 40 17.25 19.73 -62.30
C ALA A 40 16.32 20.88 -61.86
N GLU A 41 16.27 21.98 -62.62
CA GLU A 41 15.40 23.13 -62.39
C GLU A 41 14.02 22.93 -63.04
N VAL A 42 13.99 22.39 -64.26
CA VAL A 42 12.74 22.10 -64.99
C VAL A 42 11.87 21.11 -64.22
N ARG A 43 12.47 20.04 -63.66
CA ARG A 43 11.75 19.02 -62.89
C ARG A 43 11.21 19.50 -61.53
N ALA A 44 11.62 20.70 -61.09
CA ALA A 44 11.10 21.32 -59.87
C ALA A 44 9.82 22.16 -60.13
N HIS A 45 9.50 22.42 -61.40
CA HIS A 45 8.29 23.15 -61.80
C HIS A 45 7.20 22.18 -62.27
N ASP A 46 6.16 22.00 -61.45
CA ASP A 46 5.07 21.05 -61.70
C ASP A 46 4.34 21.26 -63.03
N MET A 47 4.26 22.51 -63.51
CA MET A 47 3.61 22.86 -64.78
C MET A 47 4.47 22.56 -66.01
N LEU A 48 5.80 22.61 -65.88
CA LEU A 48 6.75 22.53 -67.00
C LEU A 48 7.31 21.12 -67.19
N VAL A 49 7.47 20.38 -66.09
CA VAL A 49 8.11 19.06 -66.07
C VAL A 49 7.49 18.08 -67.07
N ARG A 50 6.17 18.10 -67.23
CA ARG A 50 5.46 17.15 -68.09
C ARG A 50 5.60 17.49 -69.56
N ASP A 51 5.38 18.75 -69.95
CA ASP A 51 5.49 19.18 -71.35
C ASP A 51 6.94 19.06 -71.85
N ALA A 52 7.91 19.46 -71.02
CA ALA A 52 9.33 19.31 -71.32
C ALA A 52 9.74 17.83 -71.47
N ALA A 53 9.26 16.95 -70.58
CA ALA A 53 9.53 15.51 -70.66
C ALA A 53 8.95 14.88 -71.93
N VAL A 54 7.71 15.25 -72.32
CA VAL A 54 7.07 14.75 -73.55
C VAL A 54 7.87 15.16 -74.79
N LYS A 55 8.24 16.44 -74.90
CA LYS A 55 9.02 16.95 -76.04
C LYS A 55 10.40 16.31 -76.12
N ALA A 56 11.07 16.16 -74.98
CA ALA A 56 12.38 15.53 -74.92
C ALA A 56 12.33 14.05 -75.28
N LEU A 57 11.34 13.29 -74.79
CA LEU A 57 11.16 11.87 -75.13
C LEU A 57 10.92 11.64 -76.62
N CYS A 58 10.13 12.50 -77.28
CA CYS A 58 9.92 12.45 -78.72
C CYS A 58 11.21 12.71 -79.52
N ALA A 59 12.10 13.56 -79.02
CA ALA A 59 13.35 13.89 -79.69
C ALA A 59 14.43 12.81 -79.51
N ILE A 60 14.54 12.21 -78.33
CA ILE A 60 15.57 11.18 -78.05
C ILE A 60 15.19 9.77 -78.52
N LEU A 61 13.89 9.49 -78.63
CA LEU A 61 13.35 8.17 -79.01
C LEU A 61 12.24 8.30 -80.07
N PRO A 62 12.54 8.86 -81.25
CA PRO A 62 11.53 9.16 -82.28
C PRO A 62 10.85 7.91 -82.86
N GLU A 63 11.54 6.77 -82.88
CA GLU A 63 10.95 5.49 -83.34
C GLU A 63 9.92 4.92 -82.35
N ARG A 64 10.08 5.22 -81.06
CA ARG A 64 9.20 4.69 -79.99
C ARG A 64 8.11 5.68 -79.58
N TYR A 65 8.39 6.98 -79.72
CA TYR A 65 7.46 8.06 -79.42
C TYR A 65 7.35 9.06 -80.60
N PRO A 66 6.82 8.64 -81.77
CA PRO A 66 6.69 9.48 -82.96
C PRO A 66 5.72 10.67 -82.81
N SER A 67 4.95 10.75 -81.73
CA SER A 67 4.08 11.91 -81.45
C SER A 67 4.00 12.23 -79.96
N ALA A 68 3.75 13.52 -79.66
CA ALA A 68 3.58 14.02 -78.29
C ALA A 68 2.44 13.29 -77.54
N ALA A 69 1.39 12.86 -78.25
CA ALA A 69 0.29 12.08 -77.65
C ALA A 69 0.75 10.70 -77.15
N GLN A 70 1.68 10.04 -77.86
CA GLN A 70 2.21 8.74 -77.45
C GLN A 70 3.21 8.87 -76.30
N ALA A 71 4.08 9.89 -76.31
CA ALA A 71 4.95 10.19 -75.18
C ALA A 71 4.16 10.59 -73.92
N SER A 72 3.12 11.43 -74.06
CA SER A 72 2.24 11.76 -72.92
C SER A 72 1.54 10.51 -72.38
N LYS A 73 1.02 9.64 -73.25
CA LYS A 73 0.39 8.40 -72.81
C LYS A 73 1.37 7.48 -72.07
N ALA A 74 2.63 7.39 -72.52
CA ALA A 74 3.64 6.63 -71.81
C ALA A 74 3.97 7.20 -70.42
N LEU A 75 3.98 8.54 -70.27
CA LEU A 75 4.09 9.18 -68.95
C LEU A 75 2.86 8.93 -68.07
N ASP A 76 1.66 8.93 -68.65
CA ASP A 76 0.43 8.54 -67.94
C ASP A 76 0.48 7.07 -67.50
N ASP A 77 1.00 6.18 -68.34
CA ASP A 77 1.18 4.77 -68.01
C ASP A 77 2.24 4.59 -66.89
N ILE A 78 3.33 5.37 -66.91
CA ILE A 78 4.32 5.43 -65.80
C ILE A 78 3.64 5.96 -64.53
N GLN A 79 2.83 7.00 -64.65
CA GLN A 79 2.14 7.62 -63.51
C GLN A 79 1.07 6.68 -62.91
N ALA A 80 0.35 5.94 -63.73
CA ALA A 80 -0.61 4.92 -63.30
C ALA A 80 0.09 3.66 -62.73
N GLY A 81 1.24 3.30 -63.29
CA GLY A 81 2.09 2.19 -62.83
C GLY A 81 2.81 2.42 -61.49
N LEU A 82 2.75 3.64 -60.94
CA LEU A 82 3.30 3.98 -59.61
C LEU A 82 2.53 3.42 -58.43
N GLN A 83 1.45 2.68 -58.68
CA GLN A 83 0.85 1.74 -57.73
C GLN A 83 1.86 0.61 -57.47
N MET A 84 3.02 0.94 -56.90
CA MET A 84 4.09 -0.01 -56.60
C MET A 84 3.62 -0.89 -55.45
N GLY A 85 3.19 -2.10 -55.80
CA GLY A 85 2.95 -3.13 -54.81
C GLY A 85 4.24 -3.45 -54.04
N PRO A 86 4.13 -3.89 -52.77
CA PRO A 86 5.28 -4.26 -51.92
C PRO A 86 6.30 -5.22 -52.56
N SER A 87 5.81 -6.11 -53.42
CA SER A 87 6.61 -7.06 -54.19
C SER A 87 7.57 -6.39 -55.17
N ILE A 88 7.13 -5.34 -55.87
CA ILE A 88 7.95 -4.60 -56.85
C ILE A 88 9.00 -3.77 -56.12
N LEU A 89 8.60 -3.14 -55.01
CA LEU A 89 9.51 -2.40 -54.15
C LEU A 89 10.68 -3.28 -53.67
N ALA A 90 10.39 -4.51 -53.23
CA ALA A 90 11.43 -5.43 -52.80
C ALA A 90 12.40 -5.81 -53.93
N ASP A 91 11.91 -6.11 -55.14
CA ASP A 91 12.77 -6.43 -56.29
C ASP A 91 13.71 -5.27 -56.64
N GLU A 92 13.18 -4.05 -56.64
CA GLU A 92 13.97 -2.85 -56.95
C GLU A 92 15.04 -2.57 -55.92
N LEU A 93 14.72 -2.75 -54.64
CA LEU A 93 15.69 -2.61 -53.56
C LEU A 93 16.76 -3.70 -53.63
N VAL A 94 16.40 -4.94 -53.95
CA VAL A 94 17.38 -6.02 -54.16
C VAL A 94 18.28 -5.73 -55.36
N ALA A 95 17.71 -5.36 -56.50
CA ALA A 95 18.47 -5.00 -57.70
C ALA A 95 19.40 -3.82 -57.42
N TRP A 96 18.94 -2.84 -56.64
CA TRP A 96 19.77 -1.73 -56.20
C TRP A 96 20.92 -2.21 -55.29
N VAL A 97 20.65 -3.02 -54.28
CA VAL A 97 21.70 -3.57 -53.40
C VAL A 97 22.75 -4.33 -54.22
N GLU A 98 22.32 -5.15 -55.19
CA GLU A 98 23.24 -5.84 -56.11
C GLU A 98 24.03 -4.89 -57.00
N SER A 99 23.43 -3.81 -57.50
CA SER A 99 24.14 -2.80 -58.30
C SER A 99 25.23 -2.07 -57.52
N GLN A 100 25.11 -2.00 -56.18
CA GLN A 100 26.13 -1.41 -55.32
C GLN A 100 27.25 -2.39 -54.94
N ARG A 101 27.18 -3.64 -55.40
CA ARG A 101 28.21 -4.63 -55.13
C ARG A 101 29.43 -4.33 -56.00
N GLU A 102 30.54 -3.97 -55.36
CA GLU A 102 31.83 -3.88 -56.05
C GLU A 102 32.28 -5.27 -56.52
N SER A 103 32.73 -5.36 -57.78
CA SER A 103 33.15 -6.62 -58.39
C SER A 103 34.33 -7.30 -57.67
N SER A 104 35.05 -6.57 -56.81
CA SER A 104 36.21 -7.03 -56.02
C SER A 104 35.91 -7.33 -54.56
N SER A 105 34.68 -7.13 -54.06
CA SER A 105 34.33 -7.35 -52.65
C SER A 105 33.60 -8.67 -52.43
N GLU A 106 34.12 -9.51 -51.53
CA GLU A 106 33.41 -10.70 -51.02
C GLU A 106 32.20 -10.35 -50.15
N LYS A 107 32.10 -9.11 -49.65
CA LYS A 107 31.01 -8.68 -48.78
C LYS A 107 29.83 -8.19 -49.60
N THR A 108 28.69 -8.83 -49.41
CA THR A 108 27.40 -8.37 -49.96
C THR A 108 26.93 -7.15 -49.17
N PRO A 109 26.59 -6.03 -49.83
CA PRO A 109 25.96 -4.91 -49.16
C PRO A 109 24.57 -5.32 -48.64
N HIS A 110 24.14 -4.74 -47.52
CA HIS A 110 22.82 -4.96 -46.94
C HIS A 110 22.11 -3.62 -46.76
N LEU A 111 20.82 -3.58 -47.05
CA LEU A 111 19.98 -2.41 -46.79
C LEU A 111 19.15 -2.68 -45.52
N VAL A 112 19.33 -1.84 -44.52
CA VAL A 112 18.52 -1.85 -43.29
C VAL A 112 17.51 -0.71 -43.36
N TYR A 113 16.24 -1.06 -43.30
CA TYR A 113 15.12 -0.13 -43.24
C TYR A 113 14.56 -0.13 -41.82
N ILE A 114 14.65 1.02 -41.15
CA ILE A 114 14.21 1.18 -39.76
C ILE A 114 12.97 2.09 -39.76
N ILE A 115 11.86 1.58 -39.24
CA ILE A 115 10.63 2.34 -39.03
C ILE A 115 10.45 2.55 -37.54
N ASP A 116 10.43 3.82 -37.13
CA ASP A 116 10.27 4.19 -35.73
C ASP A 116 8.78 4.41 -35.39
N GLU A 117 8.37 4.04 -34.17
CA GLU A 117 7.01 4.20 -33.62
C GLU A 117 5.87 3.78 -34.57
N MET A 118 5.97 2.57 -35.11
CA MET A 118 4.99 2.04 -36.07
C MET A 118 3.55 2.02 -35.53
N GLY A 119 3.37 1.85 -34.21
CA GLY A 119 2.06 1.90 -33.56
C GLY A 119 1.30 3.20 -33.84
N GLN A 120 1.97 4.35 -33.82
CA GLN A 120 1.34 5.64 -34.15
C GLN A 120 1.05 5.78 -35.65
N PHE A 121 1.90 5.22 -36.51
CA PHE A 121 1.70 5.28 -37.96
C PHE A 121 0.48 4.47 -38.42
N ILE A 122 0.28 3.29 -37.80
CA ILE A 122 -0.87 2.42 -38.06
C ILE A 122 -2.14 3.07 -37.49
N GLY A 123 -2.11 3.53 -36.24
CA GLY A 123 -3.32 3.98 -35.53
C GLY A 123 -4.38 2.87 -35.57
N ASP A 124 -5.58 3.20 -36.08
CA ASP A 124 -6.68 2.24 -36.28
C ASP A 124 -6.81 1.73 -37.74
N SER A 125 -5.82 2.01 -38.61
CA SER A 125 -5.93 1.70 -40.05
C SER A 125 -5.43 0.29 -40.39
N ASN A 126 -6.37 -0.62 -40.63
CA ASN A 126 -6.08 -1.98 -41.07
C ASN A 126 -5.37 -2.05 -42.43
N ASP A 127 -5.66 -1.12 -43.34
CA ASP A 127 -5.03 -1.09 -44.67
C ASP A 127 -3.52 -0.89 -44.57
N LYS A 128 -3.08 0.04 -43.70
CA LYS A 128 -1.65 0.28 -43.45
C LYS A 128 -0.94 -0.91 -42.80
N LEU A 129 -1.65 -1.63 -41.93
CA LEU A 129 -1.15 -2.83 -41.29
C LEU A 129 -0.91 -3.96 -42.32
N LEU A 130 -1.89 -4.18 -43.23
CA LEU A 130 -1.80 -5.14 -44.34
C LEU A 130 -0.70 -4.77 -45.34
N GLU A 131 -0.50 -3.47 -45.60
CA GLU A 131 0.61 -2.99 -46.41
C GLU A 131 1.97 -3.31 -45.78
N LEU A 132 2.15 -3.05 -44.47
CA LEU A 132 3.38 -3.40 -43.76
C LEU A 132 3.65 -4.91 -43.81
N GLN A 133 2.60 -5.72 -43.62
CA GLN A 133 2.71 -7.18 -43.73
C GLN A 133 3.22 -7.60 -45.11
N SER A 134 2.63 -7.01 -46.15
CA SER A 134 2.99 -7.30 -47.53
C SER A 134 4.44 -6.88 -47.86
N ILE A 135 4.92 -5.78 -47.26
CA ILE A 135 6.33 -5.34 -47.36
C ILE A 135 7.25 -6.31 -46.64
N ALA A 136 6.93 -6.70 -45.40
CA ALA A 136 7.73 -7.66 -44.64
C ALA A 136 7.87 -9.00 -45.39
N GLU A 137 6.77 -9.50 -45.97
CA GLU A 137 6.77 -10.75 -46.75
C GLU A 137 7.56 -10.63 -48.05
N ALA A 138 7.42 -9.50 -48.77
CA ALA A 138 8.22 -9.24 -49.96
C ALA A 138 9.72 -9.13 -49.64
N PHE A 139 10.09 -8.46 -48.53
CA PHE A 139 11.48 -8.33 -48.09
C PHE A 139 12.06 -9.67 -47.66
N ALA A 140 11.29 -10.51 -46.97
CA ALA A 140 11.72 -11.85 -46.57
C ALA A 140 11.92 -12.77 -47.78
N SER A 141 10.94 -12.83 -48.69
CA SER A 141 10.95 -13.75 -49.84
C SER A 141 11.96 -13.36 -50.92
N LYS A 142 12.10 -12.06 -51.22
CA LYS A 142 12.96 -11.56 -52.30
C LYS A 142 14.31 -11.05 -51.80
N GLY A 143 14.32 -10.45 -50.60
CA GLY A 143 15.52 -9.90 -50.00
C GLY A 143 16.54 -10.97 -49.61
N LEU A 144 16.11 -12.15 -49.17
CA LEU A 144 16.97 -13.30 -48.80
C LEU A 144 18.20 -12.88 -47.97
N GLY A 145 17.99 -12.01 -46.98
CA GLY A 145 19.03 -11.46 -46.10
C GLY A 145 19.71 -10.18 -46.58
N LYS A 146 19.50 -9.72 -47.81
CA LYS A 146 20.00 -8.44 -48.35
C LYS A 146 19.21 -7.24 -47.87
N LEU A 147 17.92 -7.44 -47.56
CA LEU A 147 17.02 -6.43 -47.02
C LEU A 147 16.68 -6.80 -45.57
N TRP A 148 16.83 -5.85 -44.66
CA TRP A 148 16.47 -5.97 -43.25
C TRP A 148 15.40 -4.94 -42.94
N LEU A 149 14.30 -5.38 -42.34
CA LEU A 149 13.24 -4.51 -41.85
C LEU A 149 13.26 -4.53 -40.32
N VAL A 150 13.46 -3.37 -39.71
CA VAL A 150 13.41 -3.17 -38.26
C VAL A 150 12.25 -2.24 -37.97
N VAL A 151 11.37 -2.64 -37.07
CA VAL A 151 10.18 -1.88 -36.70
C VAL A 151 10.18 -1.73 -35.18
N THR A 152 9.88 -0.54 -34.69
CA THR A 152 9.71 -0.27 -33.25
C THR A 152 8.25 0.10 -32.95
N ALA A 153 7.75 -0.24 -31.77
CA ALA A 153 6.44 0.16 -31.25
C ALA A 153 6.55 0.45 -29.74
N GLN A 154 5.74 1.39 -29.23
CA GLN A 154 5.78 1.81 -27.82
C GLN A 154 5.19 0.75 -26.89
N GLU A 155 4.04 0.20 -27.24
CA GLU A 155 3.45 -0.97 -26.58
C GLU A 155 3.81 -2.22 -27.38
N ALA A 156 3.74 -3.38 -26.73
CA ALA A 156 3.64 -4.63 -27.48
C ALA A 156 2.51 -4.45 -28.50
N LEU A 157 2.74 -4.83 -29.75
CA LEU A 157 1.73 -4.70 -30.82
C LEU A 157 0.37 -5.32 -30.43
N GLU A 158 0.37 -6.18 -29.41
CA GLU A 158 -0.75 -6.85 -28.76
C GLU A 158 -1.70 -5.93 -27.95
N GLU A 159 -1.20 -4.86 -27.32
CA GLU A 159 -1.99 -3.99 -26.42
C GLU A 159 -2.72 -2.87 -27.17
N ILE A 160 -2.06 -2.22 -28.14
CA ILE A 160 -2.65 -1.24 -29.08
C ILE A 160 -3.89 -1.82 -29.78
N VAL A 161 -3.91 -3.13 -30.00
CA VAL A 161 -4.87 -3.85 -30.84
C VAL A 161 -6.09 -4.35 -30.06
N ARG A 162 -6.06 -4.37 -28.72
CA ARG A 162 -7.25 -4.76 -27.93
C ARG A 162 -8.36 -3.73 -27.95
N GLU A 163 -8.04 -2.45 -28.20
CA GLU A 163 -9.04 -1.39 -28.36
C GLU A 163 -9.70 -1.41 -29.75
N ALA A 164 -9.01 -1.94 -30.76
CA ALA A 164 -9.56 -2.22 -32.09
C ALA A 164 -10.36 -3.55 -32.08
N ILE A 165 -11.51 -3.52 -31.42
CA ILE A 165 -12.48 -4.63 -31.38
C ILE A 165 -12.89 -4.98 -32.83
N HIS A 166 -12.29 -6.05 -33.36
CA HIS A 166 -12.84 -7.03 -34.31
C HIS A 166 -11.74 -7.58 -35.23
N ARG A 167 -11.13 -8.72 -34.83
CA ARG A 167 -10.46 -9.78 -35.64
C ARG A 167 -9.02 -10.11 -35.18
N GLU A 168 -8.90 -10.90 -34.11
CA GLU A 168 -7.64 -11.52 -33.64
C GLU A 168 -6.90 -12.35 -34.73
N ASN A 169 -7.64 -12.98 -35.66
CA ASN A 169 -7.09 -13.92 -36.65
C ASN A 169 -6.18 -13.30 -37.73
N GLU A 170 -6.28 -11.99 -38.00
CA GLU A 170 -5.45 -11.31 -39.01
C GLU A 170 -4.08 -10.90 -38.43
N PHE A 171 -4.00 -10.64 -37.12
CA PHE A 171 -2.78 -10.22 -36.42
C PHE A 171 -1.83 -11.37 -36.08
N ASP A 172 -2.34 -12.55 -35.71
CA ASP A 172 -1.53 -13.74 -35.49
C ASP A 172 -0.66 -14.10 -36.72
N LYS A 173 -1.17 -13.83 -37.93
CA LYS A 173 -0.44 -14.04 -39.20
C LYS A 173 0.69 -13.04 -39.42
N ILE A 174 0.57 -11.81 -38.93
CA ILE A 174 1.63 -10.79 -38.99
C ILE A 174 2.72 -11.12 -37.98
N ARG A 175 2.30 -11.58 -36.79
CA ARG A 175 3.17 -12.09 -35.74
C ARG A 175 4.18 -13.09 -36.27
N ASP A 176 3.73 -14.03 -37.11
CA ASP A 176 4.55 -15.10 -37.68
C ASP A 176 5.48 -14.63 -38.81
N ARG A 177 5.39 -13.37 -39.26
CA ARG A 177 6.31 -12.79 -40.24
C ARG A 177 7.49 -12.05 -39.60
N PHE A 178 7.33 -11.58 -38.36
CA PHE A 178 8.41 -11.00 -37.55
C PHE A 178 8.97 -12.06 -36.58
N ASN A 179 9.82 -12.94 -37.12
CA ASN A 179 10.38 -14.08 -36.39
C ASN A 179 11.34 -13.69 -35.26
N LEU A 180 12.04 -12.56 -35.41
CA LEU A 180 12.96 -12.05 -34.39
C LEU A 180 12.29 -10.91 -33.63
N ARG A 181 11.85 -11.20 -32.41
CA ARG A 181 11.28 -10.21 -31.49
C ARG A 181 12.28 -9.92 -30.40
N LEU A 182 12.56 -8.64 -30.20
CA LEU A 182 13.44 -8.15 -29.17
C LEU A 182 12.58 -7.35 -28.20
N ASP A 183 11.93 -8.07 -27.29
CA ASP A 183 11.12 -7.44 -26.27
C ASP A 183 12.06 -6.73 -25.28
N LEU A 184 11.97 -5.41 -25.25
CA LEU A 184 12.73 -4.60 -24.31
C LEU A 184 11.99 -4.61 -22.97
N THR A 185 12.35 -5.54 -22.09
CA THR A 185 11.78 -5.60 -20.75
C THR A 185 12.37 -4.52 -19.84
N SER A 186 11.53 -3.89 -19.02
CA SER A 186 11.95 -2.90 -18.02
C SER A 186 12.89 -3.50 -16.94
N GLU A 187 12.97 -4.84 -16.85
CA GLU A 187 13.81 -5.58 -15.90
C GLU A 187 15.32 -5.29 -16.02
N ASN A 188 15.78 -4.77 -17.16
CA ASN A 188 17.21 -4.46 -17.39
C ASN A 188 17.58 -2.97 -17.27
N ILE A 189 16.63 -2.12 -16.89
CA ILE A 189 16.81 -0.99 -15.98
C ILE A 189 18.24 -0.61 -15.56
N GLU A 190 18.61 -1.29 -14.48
CA GLU A 190 19.85 -1.10 -13.75
C GLU A 190 21.07 -1.33 -14.64
N LYS A 191 21.05 -2.38 -15.45
CA LYS A 191 22.14 -2.70 -16.38
C LYS A 191 22.34 -1.62 -17.44
N VAL A 192 21.25 -0.99 -17.90
CA VAL A 192 21.32 0.16 -18.82
C VAL A 192 21.95 1.36 -18.12
N LEU A 193 21.59 1.64 -16.85
CA LEU A 193 22.22 2.72 -16.07
C LEU A 193 23.72 2.46 -15.85
N GLU A 194 24.06 1.23 -15.49
CA GLU A 194 25.44 0.75 -15.29
C GLU A 194 26.28 0.96 -16.56
N GLU A 195 25.82 0.48 -17.71
CA GLU A 195 26.61 0.52 -18.96
C GLU A 195 26.59 1.88 -19.66
N ARG A 196 25.51 2.67 -19.51
CA ARG A 196 25.34 3.92 -20.26
C ARG A 196 25.76 5.16 -19.49
N ILE A 197 25.52 5.20 -18.18
CA ILE A 197 25.77 6.39 -17.34
C ILE A 197 26.93 6.14 -16.38
N LEU A 198 26.90 5.00 -15.68
CA LEU A 198 27.83 4.71 -14.59
C LEU A 198 29.08 3.98 -15.06
N LYS A 199 29.25 3.70 -16.35
CA LYS A 199 30.39 2.95 -16.85
C LYS A 199 31.70 3.63 -16.46
N LYS A 200 32.51 2.91 -15.66
CA LYS A 200 33.77 3.45 -15.13
C LYS A 200 34.83 3.49 -16.22
N LYS A 201 35.62 4.56 -16.24
CA LYS A 201 36.89 4.58 -16.98
C LYS A 201 37.81 3.53 -16.37
N GLU A 202 38.42 2.67 -17.20
CA GLU A 202 39.27 1.57 -16.74
C GLU A 202 40.36 2.05 -15.77
N ALA A 203 41.02 3.15 -16.09
CA ALA A 203 42.08 3.76 -15.27
C ALA A 203 41.64 4.23 -13.88
N LYS A 204 40.33 4.39 -13.62
CA LYS A 204 39.77 4.87 -12.35
C LYS A 204 39.06 3.79 -11.55
N ARG A 205 38.78 2.63 -12.15
CA ARG A 205 38.08 1.52 -11.49
C ARG A 205 38.83 1.00 -10.26
N SER A 206 40.16 0.87 -10.36
CA SER A 206 41.02 0.40 -9.26
C SER A 206 40.96 1.30 -8.01
N GLN A 207 40.72 2.60 -8.19
CA GLN A 207 40.59 3.55 -7.08
C GLN A 207 39.31 3.29 -6.27
N ILE A 208 38.19 3.02 -6.94
CA ILE A 208 36.91 2.66 -6.30
C ILE A 208 37.01 1.31 -5.60
N GLU A 209 37.70 0.34 -6.22
CA GLU A 209 37.96 -0.96 -5.58
C GLU A 209 38.87 -0.86 -4.34
N SER A 210 39.77 0.12 -4.30
CA SER A 210 40.57 0.42 -3.11
C SER A 210 39.73 1.07 -2.02
N LEU A 211 38.87 2.02 -2.38
CA LEU A 211 37.90 2.64 -1.47
C LEU A 211 37.03 1.57 -0.81
N TYR A 212 36.48 0.65 -1.60
CA TYR A 212 35.66 -0.45 -1.08
C TYR A 212 36.42 -1.28 -0.04
N ARG A 213 37.67 -1.65 -0.33
CA ARG A 213 38.49 -2.44 0.60
C ARG A 213 38.82 -1.70 1.90
N GLN A 214 38.97 -0.38 1.85
CA GLN A 214 39.28 0.43 3.03
C GLN A 214 38.05 0.65 3.91
N ALA A 215 36.88 0.84 3.29
CA ALA A 215 35.64 1.20 3.98
C ALA A 215 34.58 0.08 3.95
N GLU A 216 34.96 -1.19 3.74
CA GLU A 216 34.02 -2.31 3.51
C GLU A 216 32.95 -2.41 4.61
N GLY A 217 33.37 -2.32 5.88
CA GLY A 217 32.46 -2.35 7.01
C GLY A 217 31.48 -1.17 7.02
N ASN A 218 31.96 0.05 6.76
CA ASN A 218 31.11 1.25 6.73
C ASN A 218 30.16 1.22 5.53
N ILE A 219 30.62 0.81 4.35
CA ILE A 219 29.79 0.58 3.15
C ILE A 219 28.69 -0.44 3.46
N GLY A 220 29.02 -1.55 4.12
CA GLY A 220 28.02 -2.54 4.55
C GLY A 220 26.92 -1.94 5.43
N VAL A 221 27.27 -0.99 6.30
CA VAL A 221 26.32 -0.31 7.20
C VAL A 221 25.48 0.74 6.48
N VAL A 222 26.12 1.65 5.73
CA VAL A 222 25.44 2.81 5.13
C VAL A 222 24.71 2.47 3.84
N CYS A 223 25.17 1.45 3.09
CA CYS A 223 24.57 1.03 1.83
C CYS A 223 23.62 -0.18 1.96
N SER A 224 23.04 -0.45 3.15
CA SER A 224 22.11 -1.57 3.36
C SER A 224 20.89 -1.17 4.18
N LEU A 225 19.71 -1.10 3.57
CA LEU A 225 18.43 -0.84 4.28
C LEU A 225 18.03 -2.04 5.16
N GLN A 226 17.31 -1.76 6.26
CA GLN A 226 16.90 -2.78 7.24
C GLN A 226 15.38 -2.99 7.24
N GLY A 227 14.96 -4.23 7.53
CA GLY A 227 13.55 -4.58 7.70
C GLY A 227 12.71 -4.53 6.42
N ALA A 228 13.34 -4.51 5.24
CA ALA A 228 12.61 -4.60 3.98
C ALA A 228 11.97 -5.98 3.81
N ASN A 229 10.71 -6.02 3.36
CA ASN A 229 9.96 -7.28 3.15
C ASN A 229 10.35 -8.01 1.85
N ARG A 230 11.31 -7.46 1.09
CA ARG A 230 11.81 -7.98 -0.18
C ARG A 230 13.34 -7.92 -0.17
N PRO A 231 14.01 -8.87 -0.84
CA PRO A 231 15.47 -8.82 -0.96
C PRO A 231 15.88 -7.55 -1.72
N LEU A 232 16.91 -6.89 -1.19
CA LEU A 232 17.55 -5.74 -1.83
C LEU A 232 18.96 -6.12 -2.24
N PRO A 233 19.50 -5.53 -3.34
CA PRO A 233 20.89 -5.73 -3.72
C PRO A 233 21.85 -5.40 -2.57
N ALA A 234 22.69 -6.38 -2.20
CA ALA A 234 23.71 -6.20 -1.18
C ALA A 234 24.88 -5.37 -1.73
N PRO A 235 25.58 -4.60 -0.88
CA PRO A 235 26.72 -3.79 -1.30
C PRO A 235 28.00 -4.62 -1.45
N GLU A 236 27.96 -5.68 -2.26
CA GLU A 236 29.13 -6.48 -2.59
C GLU A 236 30.10 -5.68 -3.47
N LYS A 237 31.41 -5.98 -3.39
CA LYS A 237 32.46 -5.25 -4.11
C LYS A 237 32.13 -5.02 -5.58
N ALA A 238 31.76 -6.08 -6.31
CA ALA A 238 31.52 -6.00 -7.74
C ALA A 238 30.33 -5.06 -8.07
N ARG A 239 29.26 -5.19 -7.29
CA ARG A 239 28.04 -4.42 -7.47
C ARG A 239 28.20 -2.96 -7.05
N PHE A 240 28.83 -2.72 -5.89
CA PHE A 240 29.16 -1.37 -5.44
C PHE A 240 30.01 -0.61 -6.47
N VAL A 241 31.02 -1.26 -7.05
CA VAL A 241 31.87 -0.62 -8.07
C VAL A 241 31.09 -0.28 -9.34
N ALA A 242 30.12 -1.10 -9.74
CA ALA A 242 29.26 -0.83 -10.89
C ALA A 242 28.33 0.37 -10.61
N ASP A 243 27.66 0.35 -9.46
CA ASP A 243 26.60 1.29 -9.10
C ASP A 243 27.12 2.64 -8.58
N TYR A 244 28.36 2.71 -8.09
CA TYR A 244 28.95 3.92 -7.52
C TYR A 244 28.73 5.14 -8.44
N PRO A 245 28.26 6.30 -7.96
CA PRO A 245 28.14 6.70 -6.56
C PRO A 245 26.77 6.40 -5.90
N PHE A 246 25.94 5.55 -6.49
CA PHE A 246 24.67 5.14 -5.90
C PHE A 246 24.90 3.90 -5.00
N PRO A 247 24.35 3.84 -3.78
CA PRO A 247 24.24 2.60 -3.04
C PRO A 247 23.49 1.55 -3.87
N PRO A 248 23.88 0.26 -3.86
CA PRO A 248 23.31 -0.74 -4.77
C PRO A 248 21.79 -0.92 -4.69
N TYR A 249 21.19 -0.79 -3.51
CA TYR A 249 19.73 -0.83 -3.39
C TYR A 249 19.04 0.38 -4.05
N GLN A 250 19.72 1.52 -4.20
CA GLN A 250 19.11 2.80 -4.57
C GLN A 250 18.54 2.73 -5.99
N LEU A 251 19.27 2.15 -6.94
CA LEU A 251 18.80 2.02 -8.33
C LEU A 251 17.54 1.15 -8.43
N ALA A 252 17.45 0.09 -7.61
CA ALA A 252 16.30 -0.80 -7.56
C ALA A 252 15.04 -0.12 -6.99
N ILE A 253 15.20 0.70 -5.95
CA ILE A 253 14.06 1.39 -5.33
C ILE A 253 13.61 2.61 -6.14
N LEU A 254 14.51 3.31 -6.85
CA LEU A 254 14.17 4.52 -7.60
C LEU A 254 13.16 4.26 -8.72
N GLN A 255 13.28 3.12 -9.41
CA GLN A 255 12.30 2.70 -10.42
C GLN A 255 10.89 2.62 -9.83
N GLN A 256 10.76 1.94 -8.69
CA GLN A 256 9.47 1.73 -8.02
C GLN A 256 8.93 3.03 -7.44
N ILE A 257 9.80 3.89 -6.91
CA ILE A 257 9.41 5.22 -6.41
C ILE A 257 8.82 6.06 -7.55
N PHE A 258 9.47 6.13 -8.72
CA PHE A 258 8.95 6.92 -9.83
C PHE A 258 7.67 6.34 -10.43
N ALA A 259 7.52 5.02 -10.48
CA ALA A 259 6.26 4.40 -10.84
C ALA A 259 5.14 4.81 -9.86
N ALA A 260 5.40 4.76 -8.55
CA ALA A 260 4.42 5.10 -7.51
C ALA A 260 4.10 6.60 -7.41
N VAL A 261 5.04 7.49 -7.74
CA VAL A 261 4.80 8.95 -7.79
C VAL A 261 3.87 9.31 -8.94
N ARG A 262 3.94 8.60 -10.07
CA ARG A 262 3.16 8.88 -11.29
C ARG A 262 1.78 8.26 -11.32
N THR A 263 1.45 7.40 -10.36
CA THR A 263 0.11 6.84 -10.16
C THR A 263 -0.46 7.28 -8.80
N PRO A 264 -0.95 8.54 -8.67
CA PRO A 264 -1.43 9.08 -7.40
C PRO A 264 -2.74 8.42 -6.89
N SER A 265 -3.42 7.67 -7.75
CA SER A 265 -4.67 6.96 -7.49
C SER A 265 -4.52 5.58 -8.12
N GLY A 266 -4.94 4.51 -7.44
CA GLY A 266 -4.77 3.11 -7.85
C GLY A 266 -5.45 2.66 -9.16
N GLU A 267 -5.53 3.54 -10.16
CA GLU A 267 -5.74 3.19 -11.55
C GLU A 267 -4.41 2.80 -12.18
N THR A 268 -4.37 1.58 -12.72
CA THR A 268 -3.37 1.10 -13.67
C THR A 268 -3.47 1.91 -14.97
N GLN A 269 -2.96 3.15 -14.98
CA GLN A 269 -2.70 3.89 -16.21
C GLN A 269 -1.20 3.94 -16.48
N LYS A 270 -0.85 3.32 -17.61
CA LYS A 270 0.38 3.27 -18.40
C LYS A 270 1.69 3.67 -17.70
N ILE A 271 2.55 2.67 -17.52
CA ILE A 271 3.95 2.74 -17.08
C ILE A 271 4.84 3.29 -18.23
N GLU A 272 4.35 4.23 -19.03
CA GLU A 272 5.11 4.73 -20.18
C GLU A 272 6.00 5.91 -19.76
N GLY A 273 7.31 5.78 -20.01
CA GLY A 273 8.29 6.86 -19.83
C GLY A 273 8.97 6.95 -18.46
N THR A 274 8.81 5.94 -17.58
CA THR A 274 9.51 5.89 -16.28
C THR A 274 11.02 5.69 -16.45
N GLU A 275 11.41 4.96 -17.49
CA GLU A 275 12.78 4.61 -17.82
C GLU A 275 13.62 5.80 -18.30
N ARG A 276 13.07 6.61 -19.23
CA ARG A 276 13.72 7.83 -19.70
C ARG A 276 13.88 8.83 -18.55
N SER A 277 12.92 8.89 -17.64
CA SER A 277 12.99 9.75 -16.46
C SER A 277 14.02 9.26 -15.45
N LEU A 278 14.17 7.95 -15.22
CA LEU A 278 15.23 7.44 -14.35
C LEU A 278 16.63 7.73 -14.92
N ILE A 279 16.85 7.50 -16.21
CA ILE A 279 18.10 7.85 -16.91
C ILE A 279 18.35 9.36 -16.80
N GLY A 280 17.33 10.18 -17.07
CA GLY A 280 17.41 11.63 -17.00
C GLY A 280 17.76 12.13 -15.61
N VAL A 281 17.05 11.66 -14.58
CA VAL A 281 17.25 12.04 -13.18
C VAL A 281 18.63 11.61 -12.67
N THR A 282 19.05 10.38 -12.98
CA THR A 282 20.38 9.87 -12.61
C THR A 282 21.47 10.76 -13.23
N GLN A 283 21.34 11.13 -14.50
CA GLN A 283 22.28 12.07 -15.13
C GLN A 283 22.20 13.46 -14.54
N ALA A 284 21.00 13.95 -14.23
CA ALA A 284 20.78 15.27 -13.68
C ALA A 284 21.42 15.41 -12.30
N VAL A 285 21.26 14.43 -11.40
CA VAL A 285 21.95 14.42 -10.10
C VAL A 285 23.47 14.48 -10.26
N LEU A 286 24.04 13.71 -11.19
CA LEU A 286 25.50 13.66 -11.39
C LEU A 286 26.06 14.92 -12.05
N LYS A 287 25.27 15.61 -12.87
CA LYS A 287 25.68 16.82 -13.62
C LYS A 287 25.27 18.12 -12.95
N SER A 288 24.33 18.09 -12.01
CA SER A 288 23.79 19.28 -11.38
C SER A 288 24.91 20.08 -10.69
N PRO A 289 25.03 21.39 -10.94
CA PRO A 289 25.95 22.25 -10.19
C PRO A 289 25.65 22.24 -8.69
N GLU A 290 24.38 22.09 -8.31
CA GLU A 290 23.91 22.12 -6.92
C GLU A 290 24.43 20.94 -6.10
N THR A 291 24.59 19.77 -6.73
CA THR A 291 25.17 18.58 -6.07
C THR A 291 26.70 18.62 -6.08
N SER A 292 27.31 19.40 -6.98
CA SER A 292 28.77 19.50 -7.17
C SER A 292 29.46 18.13 -7.28
N PHE A 293 28.75 17.14 -7.84
CA PHE A 293 29.22 15.75 -7.83
C PHE A 293 30.47 15.56 -8.68
N ALA A 294 30.58 16.28 -9.80
CA ALA A 294 31.72 16.21 -10.71
C ALA A 294 33.05 16.66 -10.08
N THR A 295 32.99 17.51 -9.04
CA THR A 295 34.16 18.05 -8.33
C THR A 295 34.34 17.45 -6.93
N SER A 296 33.43 16.56 -6.51
CA SER A 296 33.45 15.95 -5.18
C SER A 296 34.57 14.92 -5.02
N PRO A 297 35.08 14.71 -3.79
CA PRO A 297 36.08 13.70 -3.51
C PRO A 297 35.55 12.27 -3.73
N LEU A 298 36.47 11.33 -3.96
CA LEU A 298 36.16 9.92 -4.02
C LEU A 298 35.57 9.45 -2.68
N GLY A 299 34.41 8.78 -2.73
CA GLY A 299 33.67 8.37 -1.54
C GLY A 299 32.32 9.06 -1.38
N ARG A 300 32.05 10.12 -2.15
CA ARG A 300 30.71 10.75 -2.22
C ARG A 300 29.66 9.77 -2.74
N LEU A 301 28.57 9.63 -2.00
CA LEU A 301 27.38 8.85 -2.33
C LEU A 301 26.20 9.75 -2.67
N VAL A 302 25.31 9.34 -3.57
CA VAL A 302 24.08 10.10 -3.87
C VAL A 302 23.05 9.90 -2.75
N ALA A 303 22.65 10.99 -2.10
CA ALA A 303 21.57 10.96 -1.11
C ALA A 303 20.20 11.06 -1.78
N LEU A 304 19.18 10.47 -1.18
CA LEU A 304 17.82 10.40 -1.74
C LEU A 304 17.14 11.77 -1.82
N ASP A 305 17.51 12.71 -0.95
CA ASP A 305 17.00 14.09 -1.04
C ASP A 305 17.51 14.83 -2.29
N GLU A 306 18.70 14.49 -2.79
CA GLU A 306 19.23 15.04 -4.05
C GLU A 306 18.44 14.53 -5.26
N ILE A 307 17.91 13.30 -5.17
CA ILE A 307 17.01 12.74 -6.19
C ILE A 307 15.66 13.45 -6.17
N TYR A 308 15.11 13.72 -4.99
CA TYR A 308 13.88 14.50 -4.84
C TYR A 308 13.99 15.83 -5.60
N ASP A 309 15.12 16.53 -5.45
CA ASP A 309 15.31 17.86 -6.05
C ASP A 309 15.28 17.82 -7.59
N GLN A 310 15.67 16.71 -8.21
CA GLN A 310 15.59 16.56 -9.67
C GLN A 310 14.18 16.26 -10.18
N VAL A 311 13.30 15.72 -9.33
CA VAL A 311 11.91 15.39 -9.71
C VAL A 311 10.89 16.33 -9.10
N GLU A 312 11.33 17.33 -8.33
CA GLU A 312 10.47 18.23 -7.57
C GLU A 312 9.37 18.84 -8.44
N THR A 313 9.69 19.25 -9.67
CA THR A 313 8.74 19.88 -10.59
C THR A 313 7.56 18.97 -10.99
N GLU A 314 7.75 17.66 -10.98
CA GLU A 314 6.74 16.63 -11.28
C GLU A 314 5.81 16.35 -10.09
N LEU A 315 6.17 16.79 -8.88
CA LEU A 315 5.43 16.49 -7.65
C LEU A 315 4.23 17.43 -7.41
N PRO A 316 3.19 16.98 -6.69
CA PRO A 316 2.06 17.84 -6.31
C PRO A 316 2.53 19.13 -5.62
N SER A 317 1.95 20.26 -6.02
CA SER A 317 2.35 21.59 -5.51
C SER A 317 2.15 21.74 -4.00
N VAL A 318 1.13 21.06 -3.43
CA VAL A 318 0.83 21.06 -2.00
C VAL A 318 1.95 20.38 -1.19
N ASP A 319 2.48 19.26 -1.68
CA ASP A 319 3.56 18.52 -1.01
C ASP A 319 4.84 19.36 -0.99
N ARG A 320 5.19 19.94 -2.15
CA ARG A 320 6.35 20.85 -2.28
C ARG A 320 6.28 22.03 -1.33
N ARG A 321 5.13 22.73 -1.29
CA ARG A 321 4.92 23.87 -0.39
C ARG A 321 5.06 23.44 1.06
N THR A 322 4.47 22.31 1.44
CA THR A 322 4.56 21.79 2.81
C THR A 322 6.00 21.54 3.25
N ILE A 323 6.87 21.04 2.36
CA ILE A 323 8.30 20.86 2.64
C ILE A 323 9.02 22.21 2.67
N ALA A 324 8.71 23.11 1.73
CA ALA A 324 9.34 24.43 1.64
C ALA A 324 9.06 25.34 2.85
N GLU A 325 7.88 25.26 3.45
CA GLU A 325 7.43 26.04 4.60
C GLU A 325 8.07 25.64 5.95
N VAL A 326 8.87 24.58 5.97
CA VAL A 326 9.51 24.11 7.21
C VAL A 326 10.63 25.07 7.63
N GLU A 327 10.36 25.85 8.67
CA GLU A 327 11.30 26.84 9.24
C GLU A 327 11.65 26.56 10.72
N ILE A 328 11.55 25.29 11.16
CA ILE A 328 11.81 24.91 12.55
C ILE A 328 13.32 25.04 12.85
N PRO A 329 13.74 25.83 13.86
CA PRO A 329 15.15 25.95 14.27
C PRO A 329 15.64 24.67 15.00
N PRO A 330 16.97 24.41 15.04
CA PRO A 330 18.07 25.26 14.57
C PRO A 330 18.51 25.00 13.12
N HIS A 331 18.08 23.89 12.50
CA HIS A 331 18.58 23.44 11.19
C HIS A 331 17.43 23.16 10.20
N PRO A 332 16.66 24.17 9.77
CA PRO A 332 15.50 23.97 8.90
C PRO A 332 15.86 23.31 7.55
N THR A 333 17.03 23.61 7.00
CA THR A 333 17.53 22.98 5.77
C THR A 333 17.72 21.47 5.94
N PHE A 334 18.24 21.02 7.08
CA PHE A 334 18.41 19.59 7.36
C PHE A 334 17.06 18.89 7.54
N LEU A 335 16.08 19.53 8.17
CA LEU A 335 14.72 18.99 8.30
C LEU A 335 14.05 18.81 6.93
N LYS A 336 14.25 19.75 6.01
CA LYS A 336 13.79 19.63 4.62
C LYS A 336 14.39 18.39 3.94
N ARG A 337 15.69 18.11 4.15
CA ARG A 337 16.33 16.89 3.60
C ARG A 337 15.65 15.62 4.11
N ILE A 338 15.37 15.55 5.42
CA ILE A 338 14.63 14.41 6.01
C ILE A 338 13.27 14.24 5.36
N LEU A 339 12.51 15.33 5.19
CA LEU A 339 11.18 15.27 4.57
C LEU A 339 11.22 14.84 3.11
N LYS A 340 12.19 15.33 2.33
CA LYS A 340 12.39 14.92 0.93
C LYS A 340 12.64 13.42 0.81
N ALA A 341 13.54 12.87 1.62
CA ALA A 341 13.81 11.43 1.64
C ALA A 341 12.60 10.63 2.13
N LEU A 342 11.92 11.09 3.20
CA LEU A 342 10.72 10.47 3.74
C LEU A 342 9.58 10.44 2.71
N TYR A 343 9.38 11.53 1.97
CA TYR A 343 8.36 11.65 0.94
C TYR A 343 8.52 10.61 -0.18
N LEU A 344 9.75 10.36 -0.61
CA LEU A 344 10.04 9.37 -1.65
C LEU A 344 9.93 7.94 -1.12
N ILE A 345 10.54 7.65 0.02
CA ILE A 345 10.59 6.27 0.54
C ILE A 345 9.22 5.78 1.02
N GLN A 346 8.36 6.66 1.56
CA GLN A 346 7.01 6.27 2.00
C GLN A 346 6.10 5.79 0.85
N LYS A 347 6.48 6.03 -0.41
CA LYS A 347 5.77 5.46 -1.57
C LYS A 347 5.94 3.95 -1.66
N LEU A 348 6.97 3.40 -1.00
CA LEU A 348 7.26 1.96 -0.97
C LEU A 348 6.81 1.35 0.37
N THR A 349 5.63 0.74 0.37
CA THR A 349 5.03 0.14 1.59
C THR A 349 5.82 -1.04 2.16
N TRP A 350 6.74 -1.62 1.39
CA TRP A 350 7.56 -2.77 1.78
C TRP A 350 8.91 -2.38 2.40
N ILE A 351 9.23 -1.08 2.48
CA ILE A 351 10.42 -0.56 3.16
C ILE A 351 9.97 0.25 4.39
N PRO A 352 10.39 -0.14 5.61
CA PRO A 352 10.07 0.61 6.82
C PRO A 352 10.69 2.02 6.80
N CYS A 353 9.85 3.04 7.04
CA CYS A 353 10.26 4.43 7.17
C CYS A 353 10.79 4.74 8.57
N THR A 354 11.89 4.08 8.98
CA THR A 354 12.52 4.28 10.30
C THR A 354 13.61 5.35 10.26
N ALA A 355 13.95 5.92 11.42
CA ALA A 355 15.06 6.88 11.51
C ALA A 355 16.39 6.29 11.01
N GLU A 356 16.61 4.99 11.22
CA GLU A 356 17.80 4.27 10.77
C GLU A 356 17.88 4.17 9.23
N ASN A 357 16.77 3.83 8.57
CA ASN A 357 16.72 3.77 7.11
C ASN A 357 16.79 5.16 6.50
N LEU A 358 16.11 6.16 7.07
CA LEU A 358 16.21 7.55 6.62
C LEU A 358 17.64 8.08 6.73
N ALA A 359 18.37 7.74 7.80
CA ALA A 359 19.78 8.09 7.92
C ALA A 359 20.59 7.50 6.74
N ARG A 360 20.46 6.21 6.44
CA ARG A 360 21.15 5.58 5.28
C ARG A 360 20.84 6.25 3.94
N LEU A 361 19.58 6.62 3.74
CA LEU A 361 19.12 7.30 2.53
C LEU A 361 19.68 8.74 2.40
N LEU A 362 20.10 9.36 3.50
CA LEU A 362 20.59 10.74 3.54
C LEU A 362 22.12 10.86 3.64
N VAL A 363 22.82 9.73 3.85
CA VAL A 363 24.28 9.69 3.90
C VAL A 363 24.85 10.10 2.56
N THR A 364 25.76 11.07 2.59
CA THR A 364 26.42 11.61 1.40
C THR A 364 27.84 11.07 1.20
N HIS A 365 28.41 10.30 2.13
CA HIS A 365 29.78 9.80 2.01
C HIS A 365 29.92 8.40 2.64
N VAL A 366 30.71 7.51 2.02
CA VAL A 366 30.90 6.13 2.50
C VAL A 366 31.57 6.04 3.87
N ASP A 367 32.46 7.00 4.17
CA ASP A 367 33.30 7.01 5.36
C ASP A 367 33.62 8.46 5.73
N ASP A 368 32.66 9.15 6.35
CA ASP A 368 32.83 10.53 6.80
C ASP A 368 33.53 10.53 8.19
N PRO A 369 34.79 10.98 8.28
CA PRO A 369 35.52 11.00 9.54
C PRO A 369 35.00 12.07 10.52
N GLU A 370 34.35 13.13 10.04
CA GLU A 370 33.82 14.20 10.89
C GLU A 370 32.47 13.82 11.50
N THR A 371 31.65 13.09 10.75
CA THR A 371 30.33 12.65 11.20
C THR A 371 30.13 11.14 11.03
N PRO A 372 30.59 10.31 11.98
CA PRO A 372 30.33 8.88 11.96
C PRO A 372 28.83 8.57 11.87
N PHE A 373 28.47 7.47 11.21
CA PHE A 373 27.07 7.12 10.95
C PHE A 373 26.17 7.12 12.20
N GLY A 374 26.68 6.67 13.35
CA GLY A 374 25.93 6.70 14.62
C GLY A 374 25.52 8.10 15.07
N ASN A 375 26.39 9.10 14.88
CA ASN A 375 26.08 10.50 15.21
C ASN A 375 25.12 11.10 14.16
N PHE A 376 25.31 10.77 12.88
CA PHE A 376 24.40 11.19 11.83
C PHE A 376 22.98 10.64 12.05
N ARG A 377 22.86 9.37 12.45
CA ARG A 377 21.57 8.74 12.78
C ARG A 377 20.87 9.46 13.93
N ARG A 378 21.58 9.77 15.02
CA ARG A 378 21.03 10.54 16.15
C ARG A 378 20.52 11.91 15.69
N ARG A 379 21.27 12.60 14.84
CA ARG A 379 20.85 13.89 14.28
C ARG A 379 19.55 13.77 13.45
N VAL A 380 19.38 12.67 12.70
CA VAL A 380 18.13 12.37 11.99
C VAL A 380 16.98 12.09 12.97
N GLU A 381 17.22 11.29 14.03
CA GLU A 381 16.24 11.03 15.09
C GLU A 381 15.77 12.34 15.76
N GLU A 382 16.69 13.23 16.12
CA GLU A 382 16.39 14.56 16.68
C GLU A 382 15.58 15.43 15.70
N GLY A 383 15.92 15.39 14.41
CA GLY A 383 15.18 16.09 13.37
C GLY A 383 13.75 15.57 13.20
N LEU A 384 13.56 14.26 13.25
CA LEU A 384 12.23 13.62 13.20
C LEU A 384 11.38 14.01 14.42
N VAL A 385 11.97 14.04 15.62
CA VAL A 385 11.28 14.52 16.83
C VAL A 385 10.82 15.98 16.66
N ALA A 386 11.65 16.85 16.08
CA ALA A 386 11.27 18.23 15.78
C ALA A 386 10.12 18.31 14.76
N LEU A 387 10.17 17.49 13.70
CA LEU A 387 9.14 17.41 12.67
C LEU A 387 7.80 16.87 13.19
N VAL A 388 7.83 15.91 14.13
CA VAL A 388 6.65 15.40 14.82
C VAL A 388 6.02 16.50 15.68
N LYS A 389 6.82 17.23 16.46
CA LYS A 389 6.33 18.39 17.24
C LYS A 389 5.73 19.48 16.33
N GLY A 390 6.28 19.65 15.13
CA GLY A 390 5.78 20.59 14.12
C GLY A 390 4.58 20.10 13.30
N ASN A 391 4.06 18.89 13.54
CA ASN A 391 2.98 18.25 12.78
C ASN A 391 3.26 18.13 11.26
N TYR A 392 4.53 17.97 10.87
CA TYR A 392 4.91 17.64 9.49
C TYR A 392 5.05 16.12 9.29
N VAL A 393 5.25 15.39 10.37
CA VAL A 393 5.45 13.94 10.39
C VAL A 393 4.65 13.36 11.55
N ILE A 394 4.16 12.14 11.40
CA ILE A 394 3.64 11.34 12.52
C ILE A 394 4.52 10.12 12.73
N GLU A 395 4.66 9.71 14.00
CA GLU A 395 5.33 8.47 14.36
C GLU A 395 4.29 7.43 14.81
N ARG A 396 4.38 6.21 14.27
CA ARG A 396 3.57 5.05 14.64
C ARG A 396 4.46 3.82 14.69
N ASP A 397 4.58 3.21 15.87
CA ASP A 397 5.36 1.98 16.09
C ASP A 397 6.80 2.05 15.52
N GLY A 398 7.47 3.20 15.69
CA GLY A 398 8.82 3.45 15.20
C GLY A 398 8.93 3.76 13.69
N GLN A 399 7.80 3.86 12.98
CA GLN A 399 7.75 4.31 11.59
C GLN A 399 7.24 5.75 11.49
N TYR A 400 7.81 6.49 10.54
CA TYR A 400 7.47 7.88 10.27
C TYR A 400 6.65 7.97 8.97
N GLU A 401 5.63 8.83 8.96
CA GLU A 401 4.83 9.16 7.76
C GLU A 401 4.83 10.69 7.58
N PHE A 402 5.13 11.16 6.37
CA PHE A 402 5.04 12.58 6.03
C PHE A 402 3.59 13.01 5.82
N LEU A 403 3.24 14.15 6.42
CA LEU A 403 1.92 14.76 6.31
C LEU A 403 1.93 15.95 5.36
N SER A 404 1.04 15.94 4.38
CA SER A 404 0.77 17.07 3.49
C SER A 404 -0.72 17.24 3.20
N GLY A 405 -1.09 18.45 2.75
CA GLY A 405 -2.44 18.78 2.31
C GLY A 405 -3.53 18.34 3.29
N VAL A 406 -4.51 17.61 2.76
CA VAL A 406 -5.68 17.15 3.53
C VAL A 406 -5.29 16.25 4.71
N LYS A 407 -4.28 15.39 4.56
CA LYS A 407 -3.80 14.54 5.66
C LYS A 407 -3.32 15.40 6.83
N LYS A 408 -2.48 16.40 6.55
CA LYS A 408 -1.96 17.33 7.56
C LYS A 408 -3.10 18.10 8.24
N ASP A 409 -4.08 18.57 7.47
CA ASP A 409 -5.25 19.28 8.01
C ASP A 409 -6.10 18.41 8.94
N ILE A 410 -6.26 17.13 8.62
CA ILE A 410 -6.99 16.17 9.46
C ILE A 410 -6.21 15.94 10.77
N GLU A 411 -4.90 15.72 10.71
CA GLU A 411 -4.07 15.48 11.90
C GLU A 411 -4.01 16.70 12.82
N LEU A 412 -3.85 17.90 12.26
CA LEU A 412 -3.94 19.15 13.02
C LEU A 412 -5.31 19.31 13.68
N ALA A 413 -6.38 18.95 12.98
CA ALA A 413 -7.72 18.98 13.56
C ALA A 413 -7.88 17.97 14.70
N ILE A 414 -7.26 16.77 14.61
CA ILE A 414 -7.25 15.75 15.67
C ILE A 414 -6.50 16.27 16.89
N ALA A 415 -5.28 16.78 16.70
CA ALA A 415 -4.44 17.33 17.77
C ALA A 415 -5.09 18.53 18.48
N ALA A 416 -5.92 19.32 17.76
CA ALA A 416 -6.63 20.46 18.33
C ALA A 416 -7.82 20.08 19.23
N VAL A 417 -8.29 18.82 19.20
CA VAL A 417 -9.41 18.38 20.06
C VAL A 417 -8.94 18.29 21.51
N LYS A 418 -9.52 19.13 22.37
CA LYS A 418 -9.31 19.08 23.81
C LYS A 418 -10.19 18.00 24.43
N VAL A 419 -9.56 17.02 25.08
CA VAL A 419 -10.26 15.92 25.75
C VAL A 419 -10.34 16.19 27.26
N SER A 420 -11.55 16.33 27.79
CA SER A 420 -11.75 16.51 29.23
C SER A 420 -11.67 15.19 30.00
N VAL A 421 -11.53 15.25 31.33
CA VAL A 421 -11.65 14.08 32.21
C VAL A 421 -13.03 13.43 32.07
N ASN A 422 -14.09 14.24 31.94
CA ASN A 422 -15.45 13.75 31.78
C ASN A 422 -15.66 13.04 30.43
N ASP A 423 -15.01 13.48 29.35
CA ASP A 423 -15.08 12.79 28.07
C ASP A 423 -14.46 11.39 28.17
N ARG A 424 -13.29 11.26 28.82
CA ARG A 424 -12.65 9.97 29.08
C ARG A 424 -13.52 9.05 29.93
N ARG A 425 -14.15 9.58 30.99
CA ARG A 425 -15.09 8.82 31.84
C ARG A 425 -16.31 8.35 31.06
N ARG A 426 -16.91 9.20 30.24
CA ARG A 426 -18.05 8.84 29.40
C ARG A 426 -17.67 7.75 28.38
N GLU A 427 -16.47 7.84 27.82
CA GLU A 427 -16.01 6.90 26.81
C GLU A 427 -15.65 5.53 27.40
N VAL A 428 -14.90 5.48 28.51
CA VAL A 428 -14.52 4.20 29.15
C VAL A 428 -15.74 3.39 29.62
N LYS A 429 -16.81 4.07 30.07
CA LYS A 429 -18.06 3.43 30.51
C LYS A 429 -18.68 2.52 29.44
N LYS A 430 -18.60 2.92 28.18
CA LYS A 430 -19.10 2.11 27.05
C LYS A 430 -18.39 0.76 26.98
N TYR A 431 -17.07 0.76 27.15
CA TYR A 431 -16.25 -0.44 27.10
C TYR A 431 -16.35 -1.25 28.40
N LEU A 432 -16.52 -0.59 29.55
CA LEU A 432 -16.68 -1.26 30.83
C LEU A 432 -17.92 -2.17 30.83
N ARG A 433 -19.05 -1.71 30.27
CA ARG A 433 -20.25 -2.52 30.09
C ARG A 433 -19.99 -3.74 29.20
N THR A 434 -19.25 -3.59 28.10
CA THR A 434 -18.91 -4.71 27.18
C THR A 434 -17.90 -5.68 27.79
N VAL A 435 -16.99 -5.19 28.63
CA VAL A 435 -15.96 -6.00 29.29
C VAL A 435 -16.53 -6.79 30.46
N LEU A 436 -17.47 -6.20 31.20
CA LEU A 436 -18.16 -6.81 32.35
C LEU A 436 -19.46 -7.51 31.93
N ASP A 437 -19.35 -8.51 31.04
CA ASP A 437 -20.45 -9.43 30.75
C ASP A 437 -20.55 -10.51 31.84
N ILE A 438 -20.92 -10.06 33.04
CA ILE A 438 -21.03 -10.86 34.26
C ILE A 438 -22.28 -10.41 35.05
N GLY A 439 -22.75 -11.25 35.96
CA GLY A 439 -23.95 -10.94 36.75
C GLY A 439 -24.71 -12.16 37.24
N ARG A 440 -24.41 -13.35 36.72
CA ARG A 440 -24.99 -14.61 37.19
C ARG A 440 -23.91 -15.61 37.58
N LEU A 441 -23.92 -16.04 38.83
CA LEU A 441 -22.97 -16.99 39.39
C LEU A 441 -23.64 -18.35 39.58
N ASN A 442 -23.14 -19.39 38.91
CA ASN A 442 -23.51 -20.77 39.24
C ASN A 442 -22.67 -21.25 40.43
N TYR A 443 -23.30 -21.42 41.58
CA TYR A 443 -22.65 -21.88 42.81
C TYR A 443 -22.82 -23.40 42.97
N LYS A 444 -21.68 -24.12 43.01
CA LYS A 444 -21.58 -25.58 43.18
C LYS A 444 -22.38 -26.43 42.17
N GLY A 445 -22.89 -25.86 41.07
CA GLY A 445 -23.76 -26.59 40.14
C GLY A 445 -25.20 -26.80 40.65
N VAL A 446 -25.51 -26.23 41.81
CA VAL A 446 -26.79 -26.40 42.52
C VAL A 446 -27.74 -25.26 42.17
N ARG A 447 -27.33 -24.01 42.41
CA ARG A 447 -28.14 -22.81 42.23
C ARG A 447 -27.36 -21.73 41.51
N SER A 448 -28.07 -20.94 40.70
CA SER A 448 -27.52 -19.73 40.09
C SER A 448 -28.00 -18.49 40.84
N PHE A 449 -27.07 -17.71 41.37
CA PHE A 449 -27.32 -16.44 42.04
C PHE A 449 -27.15 -15.27 41.07
N ASP A 450 -28.11 -14.37 41.07
CA ASP A 450 -27.95 -13.06 40.45
C ASP A 450 -27.09 -12.17 41.37
N VAL A 451 -26.15 -11.43 40.78
CA VAL A 451 -25.23 -10.52 41.46
C VAL A 451 -25.39 -9.14 40.85
N MET A 452 -25.63 -8.13 41.66
CA MET A 452 -25.71 -6.75 41.20
C MET A 452 -24.31 -6.30 40.79
N VAL A 453 -24.12 -5.78 39.59
CA VAL A 453 -22.79 -5.35 39.10
C VAL A 453 -22.84 -3.86 38.85
N ARG A 454 -22.03 -3.10 39.58
CA ARG A 454 -21.81 -1.68 39.36
C ARG A 454 -20.42 -1.47 38.76
N GLY A 455 -20.36 -0.86 37.59
CA GLY A 455 -19.12 -0.44 36.95
C GLY A 455 -18.97 1.07 37.06
N ASP A 456 -17.92 1.52 37.74
CA ASP A 456 -17.78 2.92 38.16
C ASP A 456 -19.05 3.37 38.93
N ASP A 457 -19.81 4.32 38.36
CA ASP A 457 -21.08 4.78 38.94
C ASP A 457 -22.32 4.13 38.28
N ASP A 458 -22.14 3.33 37.23
CA ASP A 458 -23.26 2.81 36.42
C ASP A 458 -23.66 1.39 36.84
N LEU A 459 -24.97 1.14 36.95
CA LEU A 459 -25.51 -0.20 37.15
C LEU A 459 -25.49 -0.97 35.81
N ILE A 460 -24.71 -2.05 35.77
CA ILE A 460 -24.58 -2.94 34.61
C ILE A 460 -25.56 -4.11 34.75
N HIS A 461 -25.58 -4.74 35.92
CA HIS A 461 -26.54 -5.77 36.29
C HIS A 461 -27.29 -5.34 37.55
N THR A 462 -28.62 -5.37 37.51
CA THR A 462 -29.47 -4.77 38.56
C THR A 462 -30.11 -5.78 39.50
N LYS A 463 -29.96 -7.08 39.23
CA LYS A 463 -30.53 -8.15 40.05
C LYS A 463 -29.49 -8.73 40.99
N GLY A 464 -29.93 -9.13 42.18
CA GLY A 464 -29.08 -9.78 43.18
C GLY A 464 -28.96 -8.98 44.47
N GLU A 465 -28.74 -9.69 45.57
CA GLU A 465 -28.53 -9.13 46.93
C GLU A 465 -27.05 -8.86 47.23
N ILE A 466 -26.13 -9.50 46.48
CA ILE A 466 -24.69 -9.27 46.54
C ILE A 466 -24.33 -8.26 45.47
N THR A 467 -23.51 -7.26 45.81
CA THR A 467 -23.01 -6.26 44.87
C THR A 467 -21.54 -6.51 44.53
N LEU A 468 -21.21 -6.50 43.24
CA LEU A 468 -19.85 -6.38 42.75
C LEU A 468 -19.63 -4.96 42.24
N GLN A 469 -18.81 -4.19 42.97
CA GLN A 469 -18.41 -2.84 42.61
C GLN A 469 -17.06 -2.88 41.89
N VAL A 470 -17.06 -2.64 40.58
CA VAL A 470 -15.85 -2.61 39.74
C VAL A 470 -15.47 -1.17 39.46
N TYR A 471 -14.20 -0.81 39.66
CA TYR A 471 -13.66 0.49 39.27
C TYR A 471 -12.79 0.36 38.02
N SER A 472 -12.92 1.29 37.08
CA SER A 472 -11.99 1.45 35.97
C SER A 472 -10.77 2.29 36.40
N PRO A 473 -9.59 2.11 35.79
CA PRO A 473 -8.43 2.97 36.08
C PRO A 473 -8.78 4.44 35.94
N VAL A 474 -9.50 4.76 34.86
CA VAL A 474 -9.95 6.11 34.51
C VAL A 474 -10.76 6.73 35.64
N TYR A 475 -11.68 5.97 36.23
CA TYR A 475 -12.43 6.40 37.39
C TYR A 475 -11.53 6.68 38.59
N VAL A 476 -10.68 5.72 38.96
CA VAL A 476 -9.77 5.83 40.10
C VAL A 476 -8.92 7.09 40.03
N ARG A 477 -8.32 7.40 38.88
CA ARG A 477 -7.51 8.62 38.70
C ARG A 477 -8.35 9.89 38.67
N ALA A 478 -9.56 9.84 38.13
CA ALA A 478 -10.43 11.01 38.03
C ALA A 478 -11.03 11.42 39.39
N THR A 479 -11.25 10.46 40.28
CA THR A 479 -11.81 10.69 41.62
C THR A 479 -10.75 10.64 42.72
N GLU A 480 -9.49 10.38 42.37
CA GLU A 480 -8.37 10.17 43.30
C GLU A 480 -8.69 9.08 44.35
N LEU A 481 -9.46 8.06 43.97
CA LEU A 481 -9.93 7.01 44.86
C LEU A 481 -8.77 6.14 45.37
N ALA A 482 -8.36 6.39 46.61
CA ALA A 482 -7.31 5.62 47.25
C ALA A 482 -7.77 4.18 47.52
N ARG A 483 -6.85 3.22 47.36
CA ARG A 483 -7.12 1.80 47.67
C ARG A 483 -7.54 1.62 49.14
N ASP A 484 -6.92 2.35 50.05
CA ASP A 484 -7.21 2.29 51.49
C ASP A 484 -8.64 2.77 51.81
N GLU A 485 -9.17 3.71 51.03
CA GLU A 485 -10.56 4.15 51.17
C GLU A 485 -11.52 3.01 50.78
N VAL A 486 -11.23 2.28 49.70
CA VAL A 486 -12.00 1.10 49.30
C VAL A 486 -11.91 -0.02 50.34
N LEU A 487 -10.73 -0.22 50.94
CA LEU A 487 -10.53 -1.15 52.04
C LEU A 487 -11.40 -0.80 53.25
N GLN A 488 -11.41 0.48 53.66
CA GLN A 488 -12.26 0.97 54.74
C GLN A 488 -13.75 0.77 54.45
N ARG A 489 -14.20 1.02 53.21
CA ARG A 489 -15.59 0.76 52.79
C ARG A 489 -15.95 -0.72 52.92
N SER A 490 -15.03 -1.63 52.57
CA SER A 490 -15.26 -3.07 52.61
C SER A 490 -15.50 -3.65 54.01
N PHE A 491 -15.11 -2.96 55.09
CA PHE A 491 -15.44 -3.39 56.46
C PHE A 491 -16.90 -3.12 56.84
N ASN A 492 -17.52 -2.13 56.23
CA ASN A 492 -18.87 -1.67 56.59
C ASN A 492 -19.97 -2.24 55.69
N ASP A 493 -19.59 -2.91 54.59
CA ASP A 493 -20.50 -3.47 53.60
C ASP A 493 -20.14 -4.94 53.34
N ASP A 494 -20.76 -5.83 54.09
CA ASP A 494 -20.54 -7.27 54.05
C ASP A 494 -21.16 -7.95 52.81
N ARG A 495 -21.95 -7.22 52.03
CA ARG A 495 -22.60 -7.68 50.79
C ARG A 495 -21.95 -7.11 49.52
N THR A 496 -20.95 -6.24 49.64
CA THR A 496 -20.25 -5.66 48.50
C THR A 496 -18.82 -6.19 48.36
N VAL A 497 -18.53 -6.75 47.19
CA VAL A 497 -17.17 -7.09 46.74
C VAL A 497 -16.65 -5.96 45.87
N TYR A 498 -15.45 -5.46 46.17
CA TYR A 498 -14.83 -4.39 45.39
C TYR A 498 -13.74 -4.96 44.49
N TRP A 499 -13.76 -4.60 43.21
CA TRP A 499 -12.72 -4.90 42.24
C TRP A 499 -11.96 -3.63 41.88
N TYR A 500 -10.76 -3.52 42.41
CA TYR A 500 -9.87 -2.39 42.23
C TYR A 500 -8.87 -2.66 41.08
N PRO A 501 -8.76 -1.79 40.07
CA PRO A 501 -7.95 -2.03 38.89
C PRO A 501 -6.46 -1.72 39.10
N ALA A 502 -5.58 -2.29 38.28
CA ALA A 502 -4.20 -1.83 38.17
C ALA A 502 -4.09 -0.51 37.37
N PRO A 503 -3.17 0.42 37.70
CA PRO A 503 -2.98 1.63 36.93
C PRO A 503 -2.51 1.32 35.51
N SER A 504 -2.96 2.13 34.53
CA SER A 504 -2.58 1.95 33.12
C SER A 504 -2.52 3.30 32.40
N ASP A 505 -1.34 3.89 32.29
CA ASP A 505 -1.13 5.15 31.54
C ASP A 505 -1.35 4.98 30.03
N GLU A 506 -1.10 3.78 29.49
CA GLU A 506 -1.39 3.46 28.10
C GLU A 506 -2.87 3.56 27.78
N LEU A 507 -3.75 3.08 28.68
CA LEU A 507 -5.20 3.21 28.51
C LEU A 507 -5.65 4.68 28.40
N TYR A 508 -5.06 5.59 29.18
CA TYR A 508 -5.39 7.01 29.08
C TYR A 508 -4.97 7.61 27.74
N ARG A 509 -3.75 7.33 27.29
CA ARG A 509 -3.24 7.84 26.01
C ARG A 509 -4.07 7.32 24.84
N GLU A 510 -4.42 6.03 24.87
CA GLU A 510 -5.25 5.41 23.83
C GLU A 510 -6.67 5.98 23.82
N LEU A 511 -7.30 6.16 24.99
CA LEU A 511 -8.63 6.79 25.10
C LEU A 511 -8.63 8.24 24.60
N GLU A 512 -7.59 9.02 24.94
CA GLU A 512 -7.46 10.40 24.47
C GLU A 512 -7.37 10.45 22.94
N ARG A 513 -6.49 9.65 22.36
CA ARG A 513 -6.35 9.53 20.90
C ARG A 513 -7.63 9.06 20.22
N LEU A 514 -8.32 8.08 20.80
CA LEU A 514 -9.60 7.55 20.31
C LEU A 514 -10.65 8.67 20.24
N ILE A 515 -10.85 9.42 21.33
CA ILE A 515 -11.82 10.50 21.41
C ILE A 515 -11.48 11.60 20.39
N GLN A 516 -10.21 12.01 20.32
CA GLN A 516 -9.76 13.03 19.37
C GLN A 516 -10.04 12.62 17.92
N THR A 517 -9.64 11.39 17.57
CA THR A 517 -9.76 10.87 16.20
C THR A 517 -11.23 10.68 15.83
N GLU A 518 -12.02 10.02 16.67
CA GLU A 518 -13.45 9.76 16.42
C GLU A 518 -14.23 11.08 16.26
N THR A 519 -13.95 12.08 17.12
CA THR A 519 -14.61 13.40 17.03
C THR A 519 -14.37 14.07 15.67
N VAL A 520 -13.13 14.05 15.17
CA VAL A 520 -12.81 14.67 13.88
C VAL A 520 -13.34 13.87 12.71
N VAL A 521 -13.18 12.54 12.75
CA VAL A 521 -13.64 11.64 11.68
C VAL A 521 -15.15 11.72 11.55
N SER A 522 -15.92 11.58 12.64
CA SER A 522 -17.39 11.67 12.58
C SER A 522 -17.86 13.03 12.06
N ARG A 523 -17.22 14.14 12.50
CA ARG A 523 -17.56 15.49 12.04
C ARG A 523 -17.29 15.69 10.55
N ARG A 524 -16.14 15.22 10.04
CA ARG A 524 -15.77 15.38 8.62
C ARG A 524 -16.51 14.41 7.71
N MET A 525 -16.76 13.17 8.17
CA MET A 525 -17.53 12.17 7.44
C MET A 525 -18.96 12.62 7.11
N GLY A 526 -19.57 13.43 7.97
CA GLY A 526 -20.91 14.01 7.75
C GLY A 526 -21.01 15.11 6.68
N ARG A 527 -19.89 15.64 6.16
CA ARG A 527 -19.88 16.68 5.11
C ARG A 527 -20.23 16.09 3.73
N ARG A 528 -20.90 16.83 2.85
CA ARG A 528 -21.25 16.33 1.50
C ARG A 528 -20.19 16.64 0.44
N ASP A 529 -19.38 17.66 0.69
CA ASP A 529 -18.33 18.21 -0.15
C ASP A 529 -16.96 17.66 0.26
N LYS A 530 -16.64 16.43 -0.14
CA LYS A 530 -15.34 15.80 0.12
C LYS A 530 -14.65 15.44 -1.19
N SER A 531 -13.34 15.62 -1.24
CA SER A 531 -12.55 15.04 -2.32
C SER A 531 -12.44 13.51 -2.15
N PRO A 532 -12.24 12.74 -3.24
CA PRO A 532 -11.99 11.30 -3.15
C PRO A 532 -10.80 10.95 -2.23
N ASP A 533 -9.76 11.78 -2.24
CA ASP A 533 -8.58 11.63 -1.39
C ASP A 533 -8.91 11.85 0.09
N GLU A 534 -9.67 12.91 0.41
CA GLU A 534 -10.17 13.14 1.78
C GLU A 534 -11.03 11.97 2.28
N GLU A 535 -11.91 11.44 1.43
CA GLU A 535 -12.75 10.29 1.80
C GLU A 535 -11.92 9.03 2.08
N SER A 536 -10.90 8.75 1.25
CA SER A 536 -9.98 7.63 1.47
C SER A 536 -9.24 7.76 2.81
N ILE A 537 -8.71 8.95 3.11
CA ILE A 537 -8.01 9.22 4.37
C ILE A 537 -8.96 9.05 5.56
N LEU A 538 -10.19 9.58 5.49
CA LEU A 538 -11.17 9.45 6.57
C LEU A 538 -11.59 7.98 6.78
N ARG A 539 -11.74 7.18 5.73
CA ARG A 539 -12.02 5.74 5.84
C ARG A 539 -10.86 5.00 6.52
N GLN A 540 -9.61 5.34 6.20
CA GLN A 540 -8.45 4.78 6.91
C GLN A 540 -8.48 5.17 8.38
N LYS A 541 -8.77 6.42 8.72
CA LYS A 541 -8.90 6.87 10.11
C LYS A 541 -10.05 6.21 10.85
N GLN A 542 -11.14 5.88 10.17
CA GLN A 542 -12.24 5.12 10.77
C GLN A 542 -11.78 3.70 11.16
N ARG A 543 -10.95 3.05 10.32
CA ARG A 543 -10.32 1.77 10.69
C ARG A 543 -9.38 1.92 11.89
N ASP A 544 -8.60 3.00 11.93
CA ASP A 544 -7.74 3.31 13.09
C ASP A 544 -8.59 3.44 14.38
N VAL A 545 -9.75 4.10 14.32
CA VAL A 545 -10.70 4.21 15.44
C VAL A 545 -11.17 2.83 15.91
N ASP A 546 -11.59 1.95 14.99
CA ASP A 546 -12.07 0.62 15.36
C ASP A 546 -10.97 -0.26 15.99
N ASN A 547 -9.73 -0.13 15.50
CA ASN A 547 -8.56 -0.77 16.11
C ASN A 547 -8.29 -0.22 17.52
N SER A 548 -8.33 1.11 17.72
CA SER A 548 -8.20 1.74 19.03
C SER A 548 -9.30 1.30 20.00
N LYS A 549 -10.54 1.12 19.56
CA LYS A 549 -11.64 0.55 20.38
C LYS A 549 -11.30 -0.84 20.91
N THR A 550 -10.79 -1.70 20.03
CA THR A 550 -10.36 -3.06 20.41
C THR A 550 -9.21 -3.02 21.42
N LYS A 551 -8.23 -2.14 21.18
CA LYS A 551 -7.08 -1.96 22.08
C LYS A 551 -7.49 -1.44 23.46
N VAL A 552 -8.41 -0.48 23.53
CA VAL A 552 -8.97 0.03 24.80
C VAL A 552 -9.62 -1.09 25.62
N GLN A 553 -10.41 -1.97 24.98
CA GLN A 553 -11.01 -3.11 25.69
C GLN A 553 -9.95 -4.08 26.23
N LEU A 554 -8.89 -4.33 25.45
CA LEU A 554 -7.79 -5.19 25.87
C LEU A 554 -7.03 -4.60 27.06
N LEU A 555 -6.66 -3.32 27.01
CA LEU A 555 -5.98 -2.62 28.10
C LEU A 555 -6.85 -2.56 29.37
N LEU A 556 -8.16 -2.33 29.22
CA LEU A 556 -9.10 -2.33 30.35
C LEU A 556 -9.21 -3.72 30.99
N ARG A 557 -9.30 -4.80 30.19
CA ARG A 557 -9.27 -6.18 30.69
C ARG A 557 -7.98 -6.49 31.43
N GLN A 558 -6.83 -6.16 30.84
CA GLN A 558 -5.52 -6.38 31.47
C GLN A 558 -5.39 -5.66 32.81
N SER A 559 -5.86 -4.42 32.88
CA SER A 559 -5.89 -3.65 34.12
C SER A 559 -6.72 -4.33 35.22
N LEU A 560 -7.91 -4.86 34.89
CA LEU A 560 -8.75 -5.59 35.84
C LEU A 560 -8.15 -6.94 36.26
N LEU A 561 -7.55 -7.68 35.31
CA LEU A 561 -6.88 -8.96 35.56
C LEU A 561 -5.65 -8.84 36.46
N ASN A 562 -4.95 -7.71 36.36
CA ASN A 562 -3.76 -7.40 37.17
C ASN A 562 -4.08 -6.59 38.43
N GLY A 563 -5.36 -6.28 38.66
CA GLY A 563 -5.82 -5.54 39.84
C GLY A 563 -5.98 -6.43 41.07
N ALA A 564 -6.87 -6.00 41.96
CA ALA A 564 -7.13 -6.64 43.23
C ALA A 564 -8.62 -6.75 43.53
N ILE A 565 -8.95 -7.75 44.35
CA ILE A 565 -10.28 -7.94 44.91
C ILE A 565 -10.19 -7.62 46.41
N ILE A 566 -11.13 -6.80 46.87
CA ILE A 566 -11.21 -6.35 48.25
C ILE A 566 -12.58 -6.72 48.80
N TYR A 567 -12.60 -7.47 49.89
CA TYR A 567 -13.84 -7.91 50.55
C TYR A 567 -13.58 -8.08 52.05
N ASN A 568 -14.44 -7.51 52.88
CA ASN A 568 -14.39 -7.62 54.35
C ASN A 568 -12.98 -7.40 54.95
N GLY A 569 -12.28 -6.36 54.49
CA GLY A 569 -10.93 -6.04 54.98
C GLY A 569 -9.79 -6.91 54.42
N GLU A 570 -10.08 -7.92 53.61
CA GLU A 570 -9.06 -8.75 52.95
C GLU A 570 -8.77 -8.21 51.55
N VAL A 571 -7.48 -8.16 51.20
CA VAL A 571 -7.00 -7.73 49.89
C VAL A 571 -6.34 -8.90 49.18
N ARG A 572 -6.86 -9.26 47.99
CA ARG A 572 -6.30 -10.31 47.14
C ARG A 572 -5.82 -9.78 45.80
N GLU A 573 -4.52 -9.88 45.58
CA GLU A 573 -3.91 -9.55 44.28
C GLU A 573 -4.20 -10.65 43.25
N LEU A 574 -4.71 -10.26 42.07
CA LEU A 574 -5.11 -11.20 41.03
C LEU A 574 -3.91 -11.68 40.18
N GLY A 575 -2.92 -10.81 39.99
CA GLY A 575 -1.64 -11.13 39.34
C GLY A 575 -1.76 -11.71 37.92
N GLY A 576 -2.86 -11.48 37.21
CA GLY A 576 -3.01 -11.82 35.79
C GLY A 576 -3.01 -13.31 35.43
N LYS A 577 -3.21 -14.22 36.38
CA LYS A 577 -3.07 -15.68 36.15
C LYS A 577 -4.14 -16.30 35.25
N THR A 578 -5.22 -15.58 34.95
CA THR A 578 -6.31 -16.03 34.08
C THR A 578 -6.55 -15.02 32.96
N SER A 579 -7.02 -15.50 31.81
CA SER A 579 -7.43 -14.69 30.67
C SER A 579 -8.89 -14.22 30.73
N HIS A 580 -9.70 -14.78 31.63
CA HIS A 580 -11.14 -14.56 31.67
C HIS A 580 -11.60 -13.91 32.98
N LEU A 581 -12.24 -12.73 32.86
CA LEU A 581 -12.83 -12.02 34.01
C LEU A 581 -13.92 -12.83 34.71
N ASN A 582 -14.72 -13.61 33.96
CA ASN A 582 -15.77 -14.45 34.52
C ASN A 582 -15.22 -15.53 35.48
N THR A 583 -13.99 -16.01 35.26
CA THR A 583 -13.34 -16.96 36.18
C THR A 583 -13.01 -16.29 37.50
N ILE A 584 -12.54 -15.04 37.48
CA ILE A 584 -12.27 -14.26 38.69
C ILE A 584 -13.57 -13.94 39.41
N PHE A 585 -14.56 -13.42 38.68
CA PHE A 585 -15.91 -13.20 39.18
C PHE A 585 -16.44 -14.44 39.90
N SER A 586 -16.47 -15.58 39.23
CA SER A 586 -17.02 -16.81 39.78
C SER A 586 -16.25 -17.31 41.01
N ARG A 587 -14.91 -17.27 40.96
CA ARG A 587 -14.05 -17.74 42.05
C ARG A 587 -14.20 -16.89 43.31
N GLU A 588 -14.20 -15.57 43.16
CA GLU A 588 -14.22 -14.66 44.31
C GLU A 588 -15.63 -14.51 44.88
N LEU A 589 -16.67 -14.39 44.04
CA LEU A 589 -18.04 -14.30 44.52
C LEU A 589 -18.54 -15.61 45.14
N ALA A 590 -18.10 -16.78 44.64
CA ALA A 590 -18.43 -18.06 45.28
C ALA A 590 -17.91 -18.16 46.73
N ARG A 591 -16.85 -17.44 47.08
CA ARG A 591 -16.35 -17.38 48.46
C ARG A 591 -17.22 -16.52 49.36
N VAL A 592 -17.98 -15.59 48.79
CA VAL A 592 -18.87 -14.66 49.51
C VAL A 592 -20.23 -15.28 49.78
N ILE A 593 -20.70 -16.18 48.91
CA ILE A 593 -22.01 -16.86 49.05
C ILE A 593 -22.24 -17.43 50.45
N PRO A 594 -21.33 -18.20 51.09
CA PRO A 594 -21.57 -18.75 52.43
C PRO A 594 -21.69 -17.72 53.55
N TYR A 595 -21.08 -16.54 53.38
CA TYR A 595 -21.11 -15.47 54.38
C TYR A 595 -22.39 -14.64 54.29
N VAL A 596 -22.92 -14.46 53.08
CA VAL A 596 -24.18 -13.74 52.85
C VAL A 596 -25.37 -14.66 53.04
N TYR A 597 -25.37 -15.84 52.40
CA TYR A 597 -26.42 -16.86 52.49
C TYR A 597 -26.07 -17.93 53.52
N THR A 598 -26.05 -17.52 54.80
CA THR A 598 -25.61 -18.36 55.93
C THR A 598 -26.47 -19.61 56.13
N ARG A 599 -27.69 -19.65 55.58
CA ARG A 599 -28.64 -20.77 55.66
C ARG A 599 -28.82 -21.52 54.32
N PHE A 600 -27.92 -21.32 53.34
CA PHE A 600 -27.98 -22.00 52.05
C PHE A 600 -27.60 -23.48 52.11
N GLU A 601 -26.49 -23.80 52.78
CA GLU A 601 -25.89 -25.15 52.76
C GLU A 601 -26.85 -26.28 53.21
N PRO A 602 -27.74 -26.10 54.21
CA PRO A 602 -28.73 -27.11 54.57
C PRO A 602 -29.67 -27.53 53.43
N ALA A 603 -29.88 -26.66 52.43
CA ALA A 603 -30.76 -26.89 51.29
C ALA A 603 -30.01 -26.88 49.95
N ALA A 604 -28.68 -27.03 49.95
CA ALA A 604 -27.82 -26.96 48.76
C ALA A 604 -27.87 -28.23 47.89
N VAL A 605 -29.08 -28.65 47.50
CA VAL A 605 -29.34 -29.86 46.73
C VAL A 605 -30.09 -29.50 45.45
N LYS A 606 -29.69 -30.11 44.33
CA LYS A 606 -30.33 -29.88 43.03
C LYS A 606 -31.57 -30.74 42.90
N VAL A 607 -32.74 -30.17 43.19
CA VAL A 607 -34.03 -30.87 43.12
C VAL A 607 -34.41 -31.20 41.67
N SER A 608 -34.80 -32.46 41.40
CA SER A 608 -35.29 -32.87 40.08
C SER A 608 -36.81 -32.69 39.92
N GLU A 609 -37.28 -32.35 38.71
CA GLU A 609 -38.72 -32.27 38.42
C GLU A 609 -39.44 -33.61 38.63
N LYS A 610 -38.74 -34.73 38.43
CA LYS A 610 -39.26 -36.08 38.69
C LYS A 610 -39.51 -36.30 40.18
N SER A 611 -38.63 -35.79 41.04
CA SER A 611 -38.77 -35.83 42.50
C SER A 611 -40.02 -35.07 42.95
N ILE A 612 -40.27 -33.89 42.37
CA ILE A 612 -41.47 -33.09 42.66
C ILE A 612 -42.74 -33.81 42.20
N ALA A 613 -42.74 -34.36 40.98
CA ALA A 613 -43.89 -35.09 40.43
C ALA A 613 -44.22 -36.34 41.24
N ALA A 614 -43.20 -37.08 41.70
CA ALA A 614 -43.37 -38.25 42.55
C ALA A 614 -43.99 -37.88 43.90
N LEU A 615 -43.60 -36.76 44.49
CA LEU A 615 -44.14 -36.28 45.77
C LEU A 615 -45.61 -35.83 45.63
N LEU A 616 -45.98 -35.17 44.54
CA LEU A 616 -47.37 -34.73 44.29
C LEU A 616 -48.33 -35.88 43.95
N ALA A 617 -47.81 -37.02 43.50
CA ALA A 617 -48.59 -38.21 43.12
C ALA A 617 -48.64 -39.30 44.20
N ALA A 618 -47.92 -39.13 45.31
CA ALA A 618 -47.84 -40.10 46.40
C ALA A 618 -49.17 -40.21 47.19
N GLN A 619 -49.47 -41.41 47.69
CA GLN A 619 -50.62 -41.65 48.58
C GLN A 619 -50.24 -41.41 50.05
N ASP A 620 -51.21 -41.00 50.88
CA ASP A 620 -51.00 -40.76 52.31
C ASP A 620 -50.44 -42.01 53.00
N GLY A 621 -49.19 -41.93 53.48
CA GLY A 621 -48.49 -43.00 54.18
C GLY A 621 -47.37 -43.70 53.38
N GLU A 622 -47.22 -43.40 52.09
CA GLU A 622 -46.16 -43.91 51.21
C GLU A 622 -45.45 -42.75 50.49
N LEU A 623 -44.80 -41.86 51.26
CA LEU A 623 -44.03 -40.76 50.67
C LEU A 623 -42.74 -41.30 50.04
N PRO A 624 -42.41 -40.95 48.79
CA PRO A 624 -41.19 -41.40 48.14
C PRO A 624 -39.97 -40.75 48.81
N ASP A 625 -38.89 -41.52 49.02
CA ASP A 625 -37.61 -40.96 49.43
C ASP A 625 -37.00 -40.21 48.23
N ILE A 626 -37.14 -38.88 48.26
CA ILE A 626 -36.64 -37.97 47.23
C ILE A 626 -35.54 -37.09 47.81
N GLU A 627 -34.46 -36.94 47.04
CA GLU A 627 -33.30 -36.11 47.41
C GLU A 627 -32.82 -36.40 48.85
N PRO A 628 -32.25 -37.60 49.11
CA PRO A 628 -31.94 -38.08 50.46
C PRO A 628 -30.98 -37.15 51.24
N GLU A 629 -30.22 -36.31 50.52
CA GLU A 629 -29.37 -35.25 51.08
C GLU A 629 -30.15 -34.22 51.91
N LEU A 630 -31.42 -33.94 51.56
CA LEU A 630 -32.31 -33.02 52.29
C LEU A 630 -32.94 -33.65 53.54
N ARG A 631 -32.83 -34.98 53.70
CA ARG A 631 -33.35 -35.75 54.84
C ARG A 631 -34.82 -35.43 55.17
N LEU A 632 -35.65 -35.21 54.15
CA LEU A 632 -37.04 -34.75 54.30
C LEU A 632 -37.92 -35.79 55.02
N PHE A 633 -37.60 -37.07 54.87
CA PHE A 633 -38.36 -38.19 55.44
C PHE A 633 -37.50 -39.06 56.36
N ASP A 634 -38.14 -39.72 57.33
CA ASP A 634 -37.52 -40.72 58.20
C ASP A 634 -37.57 -42.13 57.59
N ASP A 635 -36.96 -43.12 58.26
CA ASP A 635 -36.92 -44.53 57.80
C ASP A 635 -38.33 -45.17 57.67
N SER A 636 -39.37 -44.50 58.20
CA SER A 636 -40.78 -44.90 58.09
C SER A 636 -41.53 -44.10 57.02
N TYR A 637 -40.82 -43.39 56.15
CA TYR A 637 -41.37 -42.54 55.08
C TYR A 637 -42.35 -41.47 55.59
N ARG A 638 -42.10 -40.94 56.81
CA ARG A 638 -42.86 -39.82 57.39
C ARG A 638 -42.00 -38.55 57.38
N LEU A 639 -42.65 -37.39 57.36
CA LEU A 639 -41.96 -36.10 57.37
C LEU A 639 -41.04 -35.98 58.61
N ASN A 640 -39.75 -35.87 58.36
CA ASN A 640 -38.73 -35.75 59.40
C ASN A 640 -38.70 -34.31 59.94
N ARG A 641 -39.39 -34.09 61.07
CA ARG A 641 -39.43 -32.79 61.76
C ARG A 641 -38.10 -32.34 62.36
N HIS A 642 -37.09 -33.21 62.35
CA HIS A 642 -35.73 -32.89 62.82
C HIS A 642 -34.79 -32.52 61.66
N SER A 643 -35.25 -32.58 60.40
CA SER A 643 -34.46 -32.08 59.27
C SER A 643 -34.31 -30.56 59.34
N PRO A 644 -33.09 -30.01 59.16
CA PRO A 644 -32.84 -28.57 59.18
C PRO A 644 -33.78 -27.79 58.23
N VAL A 645 -34.03 -28.30 57.03
CA VAL A 645 -34.89 -27.65 56.03
C VAL A 645 -36.35 -27.64 56.47
N VAL A 646 -36.82 -28.75 57.05
CA VAL A 646 -38.21 -28.88 57.54
C VAL A 646 -38.45 -27.99 58.75
N ILE A 647 -37.46 -27.85 59.64
CA ILE A 647 -37.53 -26.97 60.82
C ILE A 647 -37.72 -25.52 60.38
N GLU A 648 -36.88 -25.02 59.47
CA GLU A 648 -36.92 -23.62 59.00
C GLU A 648 -38.26 -23.29 58.32
N ILE A 649 -38.77 -24.19 57.46
CA ILE A 649 -40.09 -24.02 56.82
C ILE A 649 -41.23 -24.00 57.85
N LEU A 650 -41.20 -24.89 58.85
CA LEU A 650 -42.23 -24.97 59.87
C LEU A 650 -42.22 -23.76 60.80
N GLU A 651 -41.04 -23.24 61.16
CA GLU A 651 -40.89 -22.04 61.96
C GLU A 651 -41.45 -20.81 61.23
N GLU A 652 -41.12 -20.64 59.96
CA GLU A 652 -41.64 -19.53 59.14
C GLU A 652 -43.17 -19.60 58.98
N LEU A 653 -43.72 -20.79 58.70
CA LEU A 653 -45.17 -20.99 58.61
C LEU A 653 -45.90 -20.65 59.93
N ARG A 654 -45.29 -21.00 61.08
CA ARG A 654 -45.83 -20.68 62.40
C ARG A 654 -45.76 -19.19 62.69
N LEU A 655 -44.67 -18.53 62.30
CA LEU A 655 -44.49 -17.09 62.47
C LEU A 655 -45.53 -16.32 61.66
N ARG A 656 -45.69 -16.64 60.37
CA ARG A 656 -46.72 -16.05 59.50
C ARG A 656 -48.14 -16.29 60.00
N ALA A 657 -48.42 -17.49 60.52
CA ALA A 657 -49.72 -17.81 61.11
C ALA A 657 -50.04 -16.96 62.35
N ARG A 658 -49.03 -16.55 63.12
CA ARG A 658 -49.18 -15.64 64.27
C ARG A 658 -49.31 -14.17 63.84
N SER A 659 -48.58 -13.78 62.80
CA SER A 659 -48.55 -12.41 62.28
C SER A 659 -49.71 -12.07 61.34
N GLY A 660 -50.41 -13.07 60.81
CA GLY A 660 -51.48 -12.89 59.82
C GLY A 660 -50.98 -12.76 58.38
N ASP A 661 -49.72 -13.10 58.11
CA ASP A 661 -49.09 -12.97 56.80
C ASP A 661 -49.53 -14.08 55.82
N PRO A 662 -49.48 -13.83 54.50
CA PRO A 662 -49.78 -14.84 53.49
C PRO A 662 -48.86 -16.06 53.58
N ARG A 663 -49.46 -17.25 53.45
CA ARG A 663 -48.79 -18.57 53.49
C ARG A 663 -48.88 -19.29 52.14
N ASP A 664 -49.17 -18.56 51.06
CA ASP A 664 -49.14 -19.12 49.72
C ASP A 664 -47.71 -19.44 49.28
N GLY A 665 -47.59 -20.36 48.31
CA GLY A 665 -46.31 -20.84 47.84
C GLY A 665 -45.41 -19.73 47.28
N LYS A 666 -45.98 -18.73 46.61
CA LYS A 666 -45.18 -17.63 46.04
C LYS A 666 -44.48 -16.83 47.13
N THR A 667 -45.20 -16.43 48.16
CA THR A 667 -44.65 -15.59 49.24
C THR A 667 -43.64 -16.37 50.11
N LEU A 668 -43.76 -17.69 50.20
CA LEU A 668 -42.77 -18.55 50.86
C LEU A 668 -41.52 -18.73 49.99
N THR A 669 -41.70 -18.96 48.68
CA THR A 669 -40.58 -19.01 47.73
C THR A 669 -39.80 -17.70 47.78
N ASP A 670 -40.45 -16.54 47.61
CA ASP A 670 -39.78 -15.23 47.62
C ASP A 670 -38.96 -15.01 48.92
N PHE A 671 -39.44 -15.52 50.06
CA PHE A 671 -38.72 -15.45 51.34
C PHE A 671 -37.50 -16.38 51.39
N PHE A 672 -37.64 -17.65 51.02
CA PHE A 672 -36.54 -18.61 51.02
C PHE A 672 -35.54 -18.42 49.86
N GLU A 673 -35.89 -17.66 48.83
CA GLU A 673 -34.94 -17.20 47.80
C GLU A 673 -34.15 -15.95 48.22
N SER A 674 -34.54 -15.31 49.33
CA SER A 674 -33.85 -14.14 49.86
C SER A 674 -32.79 -14.51 50.91
N VAL A 675 -31.91 -13.55 51.23
CA VAL A 675 -30.92 -13.68 52.31
C VAL A 675 -31.66 -13.87 53.65
N PRO A 676 -31.29 -14.87 54.48
CA PRO A 676 -30.04 -15.64 54.48
C PRO A 676 -30.09 -17.02 53.81
N TYR A 677 -31.18 -17.40 53.13
CA TYR A 677 -31.39 -18.75 52.61
C TYR A 677 -30.77 -18.92 51.21
N GLY A 678 -31.29 -18.21 50.21
CA GLY A 678 -30.66 -18.06 48.91
C GLY A 678 -31.16 -18.95 47.79
#